data_AF-A0A0B7BHZ3-F1
#
_entry.id   AF-A0A0B7BHZ3-F1
#
_cell.length_a   1.000
_cell.length_b   1.000
_cell.length_c   1.000
_cell.angle_alpha   90.00
_cell.angle_beta   90.00
_cell.angle_gamma   90.00
#
_symmetry.space_group_name_H-M   'P 1'
#
loop_
_entity.id
_entity.type
_entity.pdbx_description
1 polymer ?
#
loop_
_entity_poly.entity_id
_entity_poly.type
_entity_poly.pdbx_seq_one_letter_code
_entity_poly.pdbx_strand_id
1 'polypeptide(L)'
;IQGCLKAVDKAPYQSSTTHTDLGIDAIVFELKSCPKNSLQVLIVFTDGKSTYPDLTKVSAVKAKAEGIVTQVVGVGSDVNDPELQAIASSSKDVYKVKDYQALVDTVTTFIQAVCNAQPPVIPCQPTQTVCLGVAIDASGSIGQANFQKNLNVIRKIAEAVPKGSYLAVSTYGTHNRSVCHTTNDVQGCLKTVDSAAYQNSTTHTDLGIDAIVYELKSCPKNILKVLIVFTDGKSTYPDKTRVSAVKAQEESIVCQAVGVGSQVYDPELQAIASSSNDVYKVTDYQALVESVGTLIKAVCNATPKPPTVKQCPPAKKLCTFFAMDGSASEDSTNFQKIKEAVIYIIRALSDGSYCASAAYGTHTYIAATLTANKTECEKKTSDAAFRNSSTHTDVAIDTGVQTLASAPKDCQKLIVVLTDGQSTYPDRTAVSADKAHQANIAVAVVAIGNKVNTTELNVIASSKDLVLTANDVIDLLAKITDIAQVVCNATPKPTTTTPKPTTTTPEPTTTTTTTATTTPKTTVKPCPPADPICASFVCDSSSSILQENYNKILKVICEIAQAFPAGSRASLDIYGTHSYSISSLEQDMGLFCQKVLNSAYRNSTTRTDLGIDAGKLQLDSAPEGCKKLMLVLTDGQSTKPDLTLISAGKVHDAGITTFSIGIGPDVNFSELNSIATSKANVYQPNNYEELIASANSIAQASCDAMKS
;
A
#
# COMPACT_ATOMS: atom_id res chain seq x y z
N ILE A 1 -55.97 3.54 -23.81
CA ILE A 1 -56.01 3.97 -25.24
C ILE A 1 -57.40 4.41 -25.67
N GLN A 2 -58.43 3.55 -25.69
CA GLN A 2 -59.80 3.95 -26.13
C GLN A 2 -60.39 5.14 -25.36
N GLY A 3 -60.11 5.25 -24.05
CA GLY A 3 -60.50 6.43 -23.26
C GLY A 3 -59.77 7.71 -23.65
N CYS A 4 -58.50 7.61 -24.08
CA CYS A 4 -57.70 8.74 -24.56
C CYS A 4 -58.20 9.23 -25.92
N LEU A 5 -58.48 8.32 -26.86
CA LEU A 5 -59.07 8.67 -28.17
C LEU A 5 -60.39 9.43 -28.01
N LYS A 6 -61.28 8.95 -27.14
CA LYS A 6 -62.54 9.66 -26.82
C LYS A 6 -62.34 11.03 -26.17
N ALA A 7 -61.24 11.24 -25.46
CA ALA A 7 -60.91 12.53 -24.85
C ALA A 7 -60.34 13.51 -25.89
N VAL A 8 -59.52 13.01 -26.83
CA VAL A 8 -59.01 13.78 -27.97
C VAL A 8 -60.16 14.28 -28.84
N ASP A 9 -61.12 13.41 -29.18
CA ASP A 9 -62.31 13.79 -29.98
C ASP A 9 -63.19 14.86 -29.30
N LYS A 10 -63.08 14.98 -27.97
CA LYS A 10 -63.86 15.93 -27.15
C LYS A 10 -63.05 17.15 -26.73
N ALA A 11 -61.79 17.26 -27.13
CA ALA A 11 -60.92 18.36 -26.73
C ALA A 11 -61.49 19.68 -27.28
N PRO A 12 -61.83 20.67 -26.43
CA PRO A 12 -62.43 21.91 -26.90
C PRO A 12 -61.37 22.78 -27.58
N TYR A 13 -61.72 23.37 -28.73
CA TYR A 13 -60.94 24.44 -29.33
C TYR A 13 -61.07 25.70 -28.46
N GLN A 14 -59.95 26.17 -27.91
CA GLN A 14 -59.96 27.23 -26.89
C GLN A 14 -59.81 28.66 -27.42
N SER A 15 -59.56 28.84 -28.74
CA SER A 15 -59.44 30.16 -29.39
C SER A 15 -58.68 31.22 -28.57
N SER A 16 -57.48 30.88 -28.08
CA SER A 16 -56.70 31.69 -27.13
C SER A 16 -55.24 31.84 -27.60
N THR A 17 -54.40 32.51 -26.81
CA THR A 17 -52.96 32.70 -27.07
C THR A 17 -52.17 31.40 -26.99
N THR A 18 -51.09 31.30 -27.78
CA THR A 18 -50.22 30.11 -27.85
C THR A 18 -49.27 30.08 -26.65
N HIS A 19 -49.59 29.33 -25.60
CA HIS A 19 -48.73 29.11 -24.42
C HIS A 19 -48.05 27.74 -24.45
N THR A 20 -47.03 27.61 -25.29
CA THR A 20 -46.30 26.34 -25.46
C THR A 20 -45.55 25.93 -24.20
N ASP A 21 -45.11 26.91 -23.39
CA ASP A 21 -44.48 26.71 -22.09
C ASP A 21 -45.39 25.96 -21.11
N LEU A 22 -46.63 26.42 -20.94
CA LEU A 22 -47.60 25.79 -20.04
C LEU A 22 -48.01 24.40 -20.53
N GLY A 23 -48.14 24.22 -21.85
CA GLY A 23 -48.42 22.92 -22.46
C GLY A 23 -47.32 21.89 -22.18
N ILE A 24 -46.05 22.31 -22.32
CA ILE A 24 -44.90 21.46 -21.98
C ILE A 24 -44.90 21.13 -20.48
N ASP A 25 -45.01 22.12 -19.60
CA ASP A 25 -44.95 21.90 -18.15
C ASP A 25 -46.09 21.01 -17.64
N ALA A 26 -47.30 21.14 -18.20
CA ALA A 26 -48.44 20.30 -17.85
C ALA A 26 -48.19 18.82 -18.22
N ILE A 27 -47.70 18.54 -19.42
CA ILE A 27 -47.41 17.17 -19.83
C ILE A 27 -46.20 16.59 -19.09
N VAL A 28 -45.16 17.39 -18.84
CA VAL A 28 -44.03 16.97 -17.99
C VAL A 28 -44.51 16.55 -16.60
N PHE A 29 -45.45 17.29 -16.01
CA PHE A 29 -46.06 16.92 -14.73
C PHE A 29 -46.82 15.59 -14.80
N GLU A 30 -47.64 15.39 -15.83
CA GLU A 30 -48.39 14.13 -16.02
C GLU A 30 -47.48 12.92 -16.26
N LEU A 31 -46.40 13.11 -17.03
CA LEU A 31 -45.41 12.06 -17.32
C LEU A 31 -44.68 11.56 -16.07
N LYS A 32 -44.67 12.31 -14.95
CA LYS A 32 -44.14 11.83 -13.66
C LYS A 32 -44.90 10.64 -13.08
N SER A 33 -46.13 10.43 -13.52
CA SER A 33 -46.98 9.30 -13.13
C SER A 33 -46.68 8.02 -13.92
N CYS A 34 -45.84 8.10 -14.96
CA CYS A 34 -45.44 6.93 -15.75
C CYS A 34 -44.48 6.00 -14.98
N PRO A 35 -44.46 4.68 -15.28
CA PRO A 35 -43.51 3.74 -14.67
C PRO A 35 -42.05 4.15 -14.88
N LYS A 36 -41.19 3.91 -13.88
CA LYS A 36 -39.78 4.37 -13.88
C LYS A 36 -38.90 3.89 -15.04
N ASN A 37 -39.34 2.88 -15.81
CA ASN A 37 -38.62 2.33 -16.97
C ASN A 37 -39.31 2.57 -18.32
N SER A 38 -40.36 3.39 -18.38
CA SER A 38 -40.98 3.73 -19.67
C SER A 38 -40.25 4.90 -20.34
N LEU A 39 -39.94 4.78 -21.63
CA LEU A 39 -39.51 5.93 -22.45
C LEU A 39 -40.62 6.99 -22.47
N GLN A 40 -40.30 8.18 -21.99
CA GLN A 40 -41.23 9.30 -21.99
C GLN A 40 -40.99 10.15 -23.23
N VAL A 41 -42.04 10.34 -24.04
CA VAL A 41 -41.99 11.16 -25.26
C VAL A 41 -43.03 12.26 -25.14
N LEU A 42 -42.56 13.50 -25.26
CA LEU A 42 -43.39 14.70 -25.38
C LEU A 42 -43.43 15.13 -26.84
N ILE A 43 -44.64 15.22 -27.40
CA ILE A 43 -44.88 15.69 -28.75
C ILE A 43 -45.59 17.04 -28.65
N VAL A 44 -44.97 18.07 -29.21
CA VAL A 44 -45.54 19.42 -29.26
C VAL A 44 -46.02 19.73 -30.67
N PHE A 45 -47.31 20.03 -30.83
CA PHE A 45 -47.87 20.57 -32.08
C PHE A 45 -48.05 22.08 -31.92
N THR A 46 -47.56 22.86 -32.88
CA THR A 46 -47.77 24.32 -32.92
C THR A 46 -47.90 24.80 -34.37
N ASP A 47 -48.72 25.80 -34.60
CA ASP A 47 -48.91 26.47 -35.89
C ASP A 47 -48.28 27.88 -35.92
N GLY A 48 -47.71 28.33 -34.79
CA GLY A 48 -47.15 29.66 -34.66
C GLY A 48 -46.11 29.79 -33.54
N LYS A 49 -45.68 31.04 -33.33
CA LYS A 49 -44.77 31.44 -32.25
C LYS A 49 -45.46 31.37 -30.88
N SER A 50 -44.80 30.86 -29.85
CA SER A 50 -45.29 30.96 -28.48
C SER A 50 -45.39 32.43 -28.04
N THR A 51 -46.35 32.70 -27.16
CA THR A 51 -46.50 34.00 -26.50
C THR A 51 -45.30 34.30 -25.61
N TYR A 52 -44.67 33.25 -25.03
CA TYR A 52 -43.50 33.36 -24.16
C TYR A 52 -42.37 32.40 -24.58
N PRO A 53 -41.65 32.68 -25.69
CA PRO A 53 -40.61 31.78 -26.22
C PRO A 53 -39.46 31.49 -25.24
N ASP A 54 -39.09 32.48 -24.41
CA ASP A 54 -38.05 32.30 -23.40
C ASP A 54 -38.48 31.29 -22.32
N LEU A 55 -39.74 31.35 -21.89
CA LEU A 55 -40.30 30.36 -20.96
C LEU A 55 -40.46 29.00 -21.63
N THR A 56 -40.86 28.97 -22.90
CA THR A 56 -40.98 27.73 -23.68
C THR A 56 -39.63 27.01 -23.77
N LYS A 57 -38.53 27.75 -23.97
CA LYS A 57 -37.17 27.19 -23.92
C LYS A 57 -36.82 26.64 -22.53
N VAL A 58 -37.18 27.35 -21.46
CA VAL A 58 -36.94 26.89 -20.07
C VAL A 58 -37.70 25.60 -19.78
N SER A 59 -38.99 25.52 -20.13
CA SER A 59 -39.81 24.32 -19.94
C SER A 59 -39.31 23.14 -20.77
N ALA A 60 -38.88 23.38 -22.02
CA ALA A 60 -38.24 22.35 -22.84
C ALA A 60 -36.91 21.84 -22.26
N VAL A 61 -36.09 22.73 -21.69
CA VAL A 61 -34.85 22.34 -20.99
C VAL A 61 -35.17 21.47 -19.76
N LYS A 62 -36.20 21.81 -18.99
CA LYS A 62 -36.65 20.99 -17.85
C LYS A 62 -37.10 19.60 -18.31
N ALA A 63 -37.94 19.53 -19.34
CA ALA A 63 -38.41 18.27 -19.91
C ALA A 63 -37.23 17.37 -20.33
N LYS A 64 -36.29 17.94 -21.08
CA LYS A 64 -35.08 17.23 -21.51
C LYS A 64 -34.21 16.79 -20.33
N ALA A 65 -34.05 17.63 -19.30
CA ALA A 65 -33.29 17.30 -18.09
C ALA A 65 -33.91 16.13 -17.29
N GLU A 66 -35.23 15.97 -17.36
CA GLU A 66 -35.98 14.83 -16.80
C GLU A 66 -35.87 13.56 -17.67
N GLY A 67 -35.19 13.62 -18.83
CA GLY A 67 -34.98 12.48 -19.72
C GLY A 67 -36.13 12.26 -20.72
N ILE A 68 -37.01 13.24 -20.87
CA ILE A 68 -38.15 13.18 -21.80
C ILE A 68 -37.67 13.52 -23.21
N VAL A 69 -37.94 12.63 -24.17
CA VAL A 69 -37.69 12.91 -25.60
C VAL A 69 -38.72 13.92 -26.08
N THR A 70 -38.27 15.06 -26.54
CA THR A 70 -39.12 16.15 -27.04
C THR A 70 -39.07 16.16 -28.57
N GLN A 71 -40.20 15.89 -29.22
CA GLN A 71 -40.39 16.05 -30.66
C GLN A 71 -41.37 17.20 -30.91
N VAL A 72 -41.17 17.95 -31.99
CA VAL A 72 -42.02 19.10 -32.31
C VAL A 72 -42.49 19.07 -33.74
N VAL A 73 -43.75 19.41 -33.94
CA VAL A 73 -44.41 19.50 -35.24
C VAL A 73 -44.91 20.92 -35.44
N GLY A 74 -44.28 21.63 -36.38
CA GLY A 74 -44.68 22.95 -36.84
C GLY A 74 -45.60 22.86 -38.07
N VAL A 75 -46.79 23.45 -38.01
CA VAL A 75 -47.75 23.46 -39.13
C VAL A 75 -47.89 24.87 -39.69
N GLY A 76 -47.68 25.05 -40.99
CA GLY A 76 -47.86 26.35 -41.66
C GLY A 76 -46.61 27.22 -41.66
N SER A 77 -46.76 28.46 -42.14
CA SER A 77 -45.66 29.41 -42.36
C SER A 77 -45.28 30.22 -41.12
N ASP A 78 -46.14 30.28 -40.12
CA ASP A 78 -46.04 31.25 -39.02
C ASP A 78 -45.25 30.70 -37.81
N VAL A 79 -44.71 29.48 -37.96
CA VAL A 79 -43.88 28.81 -36.96
C VAL A 79 -42.52 29.47 -36.80
N ASN A 80 -42.00 29.46 -35.57
CA ASN A 80 -40.69 30.03 -35.26
C ASN A 80 -39.61 28.94 -35.20
N ASP A 81 -38.78 28.84 -36.24
CA ASP A 81 -37.74 27.80 -36.34
C ASP A 81 -36.80 27.71 -35.11
N PRO A 82 -36.22 28.82 -34.60
CA PRO A 82 -35.39 28.79 -33.39
C PRO A 82 -36.11 28.23 -32.16
N GLU A 83 -37.39 28.55 -32.00
CA GLU A 83 -38.22 28.05 -30.91
C GLU A 83 -38.51 26.55 -31.06
N LEU A 84 -38.86 26.08 -32.27
CA LEU A 84 -39.03 24.64 -32.53
C LEU A 84 -37.74 23.86 -32.20
N GLN A 85 -36.59 24.37 -32.64
CA GLN A 85 -35.28 23.79 -32.34
C GLN A 85 -34.96 23.81 -30.84
N ALA A 86 -35.40 24.83 -30.11
CA ALA A 86 -35.23 24.92 -28.66
C ALA A 86 -36.10 23.89 -27.90
N ILE A 87 -37.27 23.57 -28.44
CA ILE A 87 -38.17 22.55 -27.89
C ILE A 87 -37.60 21.16 -28.11
N ALA A 88 -37.22 20.83 -29.35
CA ALA A 88 -36.82 19.49 -29.75
C ALA A 88 -35.58 18.94 -29.03
N SER A 89 -35.46 17.60 -28.96
CA SER A 89 -34.30 16.90 -28.39
C SER A 89 -33.11 16.92 -29.34
N SER A 90 -33.37 16.90 -30.64
CA SER A 90 -32.41 17.04 -31.72
C SER A 90 -33.03 17.86 -32.85
N SER A 91 -32.20 18.45 -33.71
CA SER A 91 -32.67 19.13 -34.92
C SER A 91 -33.39 18.18 -35.89
N LYS A 92 -33.18 16.86 -35.75
CA LYS A 92 -33.90 15.81 -36.50
C LYS A 92 -35.31 15.53 -35.97
N ASP A 93 -35.62 15.99 -34.75
CA ASP A 93 -36.91 15.82 -34.09
C ASP A 93 -37.85 17.01 -34.34
N VAL A 94 -37.52 17.86 -35.31
CA VAL A 94 -38.32 19.01 -35.78
C VAL A 94 -38.97 18.65 -37.11
N TYR A 95 -40.29 18.54 -37.11
CA TYR A 95 -41.08 18.24 -38.30
C TYR A 95 -41.85 19.49 -38.72
N LYS A 96 -41.63 19.95 -39.95
CA LYS A 96 -42.36 21.09 -40.51
C LYS A 96 -43.23 20.63 -41.65
N VAL A 97 -44.51 20.96 -41.59
CA VAL A 97 -45.50 20.66 -42.63
C VAL A 97 -46.20 21.94 -43.06
N LYS A 98 -46.55 22.02 -44.34
CA LYS A 98 -47.09 23.25 -44.94
C LYS A 98 -48.52 23.58 -44.51
N ASP A 99 -49.31 22.57 -44.18
CA ASP A 99 -50.72 22.67 -43.83
C ASP A 99 -51.17 21.41 -43.06
N TYR A 100 -52.39 21.41 -42.54
CA TYR A 100 -52.94 20.29 -41.78
C TYR A 100 -53.21 19.04 -42.62
N GLN A 101 -53.37 19.17 -43.95
CA GLN A 101 -53.49 18.00 -44.81
C GLN A 101 -52.14 17.28 -44.94
N ALA A 102 -51.06 18.03 -45.15
CA ALA A 102 -49.71 17.51 -45.13
C ALA A 102 -49.36 16.90 -43.77
N LEU A 103 -49.87 17.43 -42.66
CA LEU A 103 -49.72 16.81 -41.35
C LEU A 103 -50.29 15.37 -41.34
N VAL A 104 -51.50 15.19 -41.86
CA VAL A 104 -52.16 13.88 -41.95
C VAL A 104 -51.36 12.94 -42.87
N ASP A 105 -50.89 13.44 -44.01
CA ASP A 105 -50.15 12.65 -44.99
C ASP A 105 -48.78 12.16 -44.43
N THR A 106 -48.19 12.90 -43.49
CA THR A 106 -46.87 12.60 -42.90
C THR A 106 -46.96 11.80 -41.60
N VAL A 107 -48.17 11.48 -41.13
CA VAL A 107 -48.39 10.89 -39.79
C VAL A 107 -47.68 9.56 -39.61
N THR A 108 -47.57 8.73 -40.66
CA THR A 108 -46.90 7.43 -40.59
C THR A 108 -45.39 7.57 -40.38
N THR A 109 -44.76 8.55 -41.05
CA THR A 109 -43.34 8.87 -40.87
C THR A 109 -43.08 9.39 -39.46
N PHE A 110 -43.98 10.25 -38.96
CA PHE A 110 -43.93 10.78 -37.61
C PHE A 110 -44.08 9.67 -36.55
N ILE A 111 -45.06 8.77 -36.70
CA ILE A 111 -45.26 7.62 -35.80
C ILE A 111 -44.02 6.73 -35.77
N GLN A 112 -43.40 6.44 -36.92
CA GLN A 112 -42.16 5.67 -36.94
C GLN A 112 -41.02 6.36 -36.19
N ALA A 113 -40.91 7.69 -36.28
CA ALA A 113 -39.91 8.43 -35.54
C ALA A 113 -40.17 8.46 -34.02
N VAL A 114 -41.44 8.55 -33.60
CA VAL A 114 -41.84 8.42 -32.19
C VAL A 114 -41.52 7.02 -31.65
N CYS A 115 -41.83 5.96 -32.41
CA CYS A 115 -41.55 4.57 -32.01
C CYS A 115 -40.06 4.24 -31.95
N ASN A 116 -39.24 4.93 -32.75
CA ASN A 116 -37.78 4.78 -32.76
C ASN A 116 -37.06 5.80 -31.87
N ALA A 117 -37.80 6.63 -31.13
CA ALA A 117 -37.25 7.63 -30.25
C ALA A 117 -36.28 6.99 -29.25
N GLN A 118 -35.14 7.63 -29.04
CA GLN A 118 -34.15 7.24 -28.05
C GLN A 118 -34.04 8.34 -26.99
N PRO A 119 -33.73 8.01 -25.72
CA PRO A 119 -33.58 9.00 -24.66
C PRO A 119 -32.68 10.16 -25.11
N PRO A 120 -33.04 11.43 -24.84
CA PRO A 120 -32.23 12.55 -25.25
C PRO A 120 -30.87 12.47 -24.56
N VAL A 121 -29.81 12.57 -25.36
CA VAL A 121 -28.44 12.72 -24.86
C VAL A 121 -28.35 14.13 -24.29
N ILE A 122 -28.53 14.29 -22.97
CA ILE A 122 -28.39 15.60 -22.31
C ILE A 122 -26.88 15.89 -22.26
N PRO A 123 -26.36 16.86 -23.03
CA PRO A 123 -24.94 17.15 -23.03
C PRO A 123 -24.50 17.68 -21.66
N CYS A 124 -23.26 17.43 -21.27
CA CYS A 124 -22.68 18.06 -20.09
C CYS A 124 -22.75 19.59 -20.23
N GLN A 125 -22.96 20.30 -19.12
CA GLN A 125 -22.90 21.76 -19.13
C GLN A 125 -21.51 22.20 -19.64
N PRO A 126 -21.43 23.20 -20.54
CA PRO A 126 -20.23 23.50 -21.34
C PRO A 126 -19.03 24.03 -20.54
N THR A 127 -19.12 24.12 -19.21
CA THR A 127 -18.15 24.81 -18.36
C THR A 127 -16.99 23.93 -17.88
N GLN A 128 -17.03 22.61 -18.06
CA GLN A 128 -15.96 21.71 -17.61
C GLN A 128 -15.63 20.61 -18.63
N THR A 129 -14.54 20.78 -19.37
CA THR A 129 -13.97 19.72 -20.22
C THR A 129 -13.38 18.60 -19.37
N VAL A 130 -13.49 17.36 -19.84
CA VAL A 130 -12.98 16.17 -19.13
C VAL A 130 -11.99 15.39 -20.01
N CYS A 131 -11.13 14.60 -19.39
CA CYS A 131 -10.40 13.53 -20.06
C CYS A 131 -11.04 12.20 -19.68
N LEU A 132 -11.89 11.68 -20.57
CA LEU A 132 -12.68 10.47 -20.36
C LEU A 132 -11.92 9.25 -20.88
N GLY A 133 -11.67 8.30 -19.99
CA GLY A 133 -11.17 6.97 -20.33
C GLY A 133 -12.26 5.92 -20.16
N VAL A 134 -12.37 5.00 -21.12
CA VAL A 134 -13.41 3.97 -21.13
C VAL A 134 -12.78 2.59 -21.26
N ALA A 135 -12.93 1.74 -20.24
CA ALA A 135 -12.54 0.34 -20.26
C ALA A 135 -13.76 -0.56 -20.51
N ILE A 136 -13.73 -1.35 -21.58
CA ILE A 136 -14.86 -2.14 -22.05
C ILE A 136 -14.55 -3.62 -21.94
N ASP A 137 -15.33 -4.35 -21.16
CA ASP A 137 -15.28 -5.80 -21.15
C ASP A 137 -15.69 -6.37 -22.53
N ALA A 138 -14.84 -7.23 -23.08
CA ALA A 138 -15.03 -7.97 -24.33
C ALA A 138 -14.90 -9.49 -24.08
N SER A 139 -15.19 -9.93 -22.85
CA SER A 139 -15.19 -11.33 -22.45
C SER A 139 -16.35 -12.12 -23.06
N GLY A 140 -16.18 -13.45 -23.06
CA GLY A 140 -17.08 -14.39 -23.73
C GLY A 140 -18.53 -14.40 -23.22
N SER A 141 -18.76 -14.01 -21.96
CA SER A 141 -20.08 -13.99 -21.32
C SER A 141 -21.03 -12.96 -21.93
N ILE A 142 -20.48 -11.91 -22.53
CA ILE A 142 -21.24 -10.78 -23.07
C ILE A 142 -21.98 -11.18 -24.35
N GLY A 143 -21.24 -11.77 -25.30
CA GLY A 143 -21.71 -12.07 -26.64
C GLY A 143 -21.73 -10.84 -27.58
N GLN A 144 -21.54 -11.09 -28.88
CA GLN A 144 -21.39 -10.04 -29.92
C GLN A 144 -22.50 -8.98 -29.89
N ALA A 145 -23.77 -9.40 -29.77
CA ALA A 145 -24.90 -8.48 -29.82
C ALA A 145 -24.92 -7.50 -28.64
N ASN A 146 -24.58 -7.96 -27.44
CA ASN A 146 -24.52 -7.13 -26.24
C ASN A 146 -23.26 -6.26 -26.21
N PHE A 147 -22.14 -6.76 -26.76
CA PHE A 147 -20.95 -5.96 -26.96
C PHE A 147 -21.23 -4.73 -27.84
N GLN A 148 -22.04 -4.89 -28.90
CA GLN A 148 -22.49 -3.76 -29.73
C GLN A 148 -23.37 -2.77 -28.95
N LYS A 149 -24.18 -3.23 -27.99
CA LYS A 149 -24.93 -2.34 -27.10
C LYS A 149 -24.01 -1.53 -26.18
N ASN A 150 -22.94 -2.13 -25.64
CA ASN A 150 -21.89 -1.41 -24.89
C ASN A 150 -21.27 -0.29 -25.74
N LEU A 151 -20.83 -0.61 -26.96
CA LEU A 151 -20.26 0.39 -27.88
C LEU A 151 -21.22 1.54 -28.15
N ASN A 152 -22.53 1.25 -28.29
CA ASN A 152 -23.54 2.28 -28.49
C ASN A 152 -23.73 3.21 -27.28
N VAL A 153 -23.72 2.65 -26.07
CA VAL A 153 -23.80 3.44 -24.84
C VAL A 153 -22.59 4.36 -24.70
N ILE A 154 -21.40 3.84 -25.02
CA ILE A 154 -20.14 4.60 -24.98
C ILE A 154 -20.15 5.73 -26.00
N ARG A 155 -20.63 5.47 -27.22
CA ARG A 155 -20.81 6.50 -28.25
C ARG A 155 -21.63 7.68 -27.71
N LYS A 156 -22.78 7.39 -27.10
CA LYS A 156 -23.67 8.40 -26.53
C LYS A 156 -23.03 9.17 -25.37
N ILE A 157 -22.25 8.51 -24.51
CA ILE A 157 -21.51 9.18 -23.44
C ILE A 157 -20.45 10.13 -24.01
N ALA A 158 -19.66 9.65 -24.99
CA ALA A 158 -18.62 10.43 -25.65
C ALA A 158 -19.18 11.61 -26.48
N GLU A 159 -20.35 11.47 -27.09
CA GLU A 159 -21.03 12.58 -27.79
C GLU A 159 -21.57 13.63 -26.81
N ALA A 160 -21.84 13.26 -25.56
CA ALA A 160 -22.37 14.15 -24.54
C ALA A 160 -21.31 15.03 -23.85
N VAL A 161 -20.02 14.64 -23.89
CA VAL A 161 -18.96 15.40 -23.22
C VAL A 161 -18.67 16.73 -23.96
N PRO A 162 -18.27 17.80 -23.27
CA PRO A 162 -18.10 19.11 -23.91
C PRO A 162 -16.98 19.11 -24.95
N LYS A 163 -17.12 19.95 -25.99
CA LYS A 163 -16.07 20.17 -27.00
C LYS A 163 -14.77 20.62 -26.32
N GLY A 164 -13.64 20.03 -26.70
CA GLY A 164 -12.34 20.23 -26.05
C GLY A 164 -12.02 19.19 -24.97
N SER A 165 -12.95 18.29 -24.67
CA SER A 165 -12.68 17.07 -23.90
C SER A 165 -11.81 16.09 -24.69
N TYR A 166 -11.19 15.18 -23.97
CA TYR A 166 -10.35 14.11 -24.51
C TYR A 166 -11.00 12.76 -24.25
N LEU A 167 -10.77 11.80 -25.15
CA LEU A 167 -11.31 10.45 -25.08
C LEU A 167 -10.20 9.43 -25.32
N ALA A 168 -10.17 8.38 -24.49
CA ALA A 168 -9.41 7.16 -24.70
C ALA A 168 -10.33 5.95 -24.48
N VAL A 169 -10.25 4.94 -25.34
CA VAL A 169 -11.11 3.76 -25.27
C VAL A 169 -10.27 2.51 -25.43
N SER A 170 -10.45 1.54 -24.53
CA SER A 170 -9.79 0.25 -24.57
C SER A 170 -10.79 -0.86 -24.30
N THR A 171 -10.68 -1.95 -25.05
CA THR A 171 -11.37 -3.21 -24.72
C THR A 171 -10.44 -4.09 -23.91
N TYR A 172 -10.99 -4.90 -23.00
CA TYR A 172 -10.23 -5.86 -22.23
C TYR A 172 -10.88 -7.24 -22.22
N GLY A 173 -10.06 -8.24 -22.01
CA GLY A 173 -10.44 -9.64 -21.96
C GLY A 173 -9.29 -10.45 -21.35
N THR A 174 -8.76 -11.43 -22.06
CA THR A 174 -7.43 -12.00 -21.73
C THR A 174 -6.29 -11.01 -21.98
N HIS A 175 -6.49 -10.06 -22.89
CA HIS A 175 -5.56 -8.97 -23.18
C HIS A 175 -6.32 -7.65 -23.27
N ASN A 176 -5.65 -6.53 -23.02
CA ASN A 176 -6.20 -5.23 -23.42
C ASN A 176 -5.93 -4.98 -24.91
N ARG A 177 -6.83 -4.24 -25.56
CA ARG A 177 -6.63 -3.67 -26.89
C ARG A 177 -7.11 -2.22 -26.89
N SER A 178 -6.19 -1.30 -27.14
CA SER A 178 -6.53 0.10 -27.38
C SER A 178 -7.39 0.20 -28.64
N VAL A 179 -8.57 0.80 -28.50
CA VAL A 179 -9.50 1.10 -29.60
C VAL A 179 -9.18 2.49 -30.14
N CYS A 180 -8.89 3.44 -29.25
CA CYS A 180 -8.30 4.72 -29.61
C CYS A 180 -7.42 5.22 -28.45
N HIS A 181 -6.25 5.76 -28.79
CA HIS A 181 -5.40 6.46 -27.85
C HIS A 181 -6.00 7.81 -27.46
N THR A 182 -5.58 8.37 -26.32
CA THR A 182 -6.04 9.67 -25.82
C THR A 182 -6.03 10.75 -26.93
N THR A 183 -7.21 11.21 -27.31
CA THR A 183 -7.38 12.19 -28.40
C THR A 183 -8.49 13.20 -28.08
N ASN A 184 -8.36 14.42 -28.59
CA ASN A 184 -9.44 15.41 -28.58
C ASN A 184 -10.31 15.35 -29.87
N ASP A 185 -9.93 14.51 -30.84
CA ASP A 185 -10.78 14.14 -31.98
C ASP A 185 -11.73 13.02 -31.58
N VAL A 186 -12.77 13.40 -30.83
CA VAL A 186 -13.78 12.46 -30.33
C VAL A 186 -14.46 11.73 -31.49
N GLN A 187 -14.78 12.44 -32.59
CA GLN A 187 -15.46 11.83 -33.74
C GLN A 187 -14.55 10.84 -34.49
N GLY A 188 -13.25 11.13 -34.59
CA GLY A 188 -12.26 10.17 -35.10
C GLY A 188 -12.18 8.91 -34.25
N CYS A 189 -12.11 9.05 -32.92
CA CYS A 189 -12.14 7.89 -32.02
C CYS A 189 -13.45 7.10 -32.14
N LEU A 190 -14.61 7.75 -32.24
CA LEU A 190 -15.90 7.05 -32.35
C LEU A 190 -15.99 6.14 -33.59
N LYS A 191 -15.33 6.51 -34.70
CA LYS A 191 -15.22 5.62 -35.87
C LYS A 191 -14.45 4.32 -35.57
N THR A 192 -13.43 4.38 -34.71
CA THR A 192 -12.71 3.16 -34.31
C THR A 192 -13.52 2.35 -33.31
N VAL A 193 -14.25 3.01 -32.42
CA VAL A 193 -15.23 2.37 -31.51
C VAL A 193 -16.28 1.58 -32.27
N ASP A 194 -16.83 2.12 -33.35
CA ASP A 194 -17.83 1.43 -34.19
C ASP A 194 -17.30 0.12 -34.80
N SER A 195 -15.99 0.05 -35.03
CA SER A 195 -15.31 -1.10 -35.65
C SER A 195 -14.59 -2.00 -34.64
N ALA A 196 -14.71 -1.74 -33.34
CA ALA A 196 -13.98 -2.46 -32.31
C ALA A 196 -14.30 -3.96 -32.34
N ALA A 197 -13.26 -4.81 -32.33
CA ALA A 197 -13.41 -6.25 -32.41
C ALA A 197 -13.75 -6.85 -31.03
N TYR A 198 -14.81 -7.67 -30.99
CA TYR A 198 -15.15 -8.47 -29.82
C TYR A 198 -14.13 -9.61 -29.65
N GLN A 199 -13.59 -9.75 -28.43
CA GLN A 199 -12.48 -10.67 -28.17
C GLN A 199 -12.93 -12.09 -27.79
N ASN A 200 -14.12 -12.24 -27.21
CA ASN A 200 -14.68 -13.52 -26.77
C ASN A 200 -13.71 -14.32 -25.88
N SER A 201 -13.22 -13.70 -24.80
CA SER A 201 -12.11 -14.23 -23.98
C SER A 201 -12.40 -14.16 -22.47
N THR A 202 -11.38 -14.28 -21.60
CA THR A 202 -11.53 -14.16 -20.13
C THR A 202 -11.78 -12.70 -19.68
N THR A 203 -11.96 -12.45 -18.38
CA THR A 203 -12.33 -11.12 -17.83
C THR A 203 -11.22 -10.55 -16.96
N HIS A 204 -10.20 -9.91 -17.52
CA HIS A 204 -9.13 -9.25 -16.75
C HIS A 204 -9.38 -7.74 -16.64
N THR A 205 -10.22 -7.35 -15.69
CA THR A 205 -10.62 -5.96 -15.47
C THR A 205 -9.42 -5.09 -15.07
N ASP A 206 -8.44 -5.68 -14.36
CA ASP A 206 -7.14 -5.07 -14.06
C ASP A 206 -6.42 -4.55 -15.30
N LEU A 207 -6.37 -5.34 -16.38
CA LEU A 207 -5.73 -4.94 -17.64
C LEU A 207 -6.46 -3.79 -18.32
N GLY A 208 -7.79 -3.74 -18.21
CA GLY A 208 -8.61 -2.66 -18.76
C GLY A 208 -8.36 -1.34 -18.03
N ILE A 209 -8.34 -1.38 -16.69
CA ILE A 209 -8.05 -0.21 -15.86
C ILE A 209 -6.63 0.28 -16.11
N ASP A 210 -5.62 -0.59 -16.03
CA ASP A 210 -4.21 -0.23 -16.23
C ASP A 210 -3.96 0.39 -17.61
N ALA A 211 -4.60 -0.15 -18.67
CA ALA A 211 -4.50 0.41 -20.02
C ALA A 211 -5.04 1.84 -20.08
N ILE A 212 -6.20 2.12 -19.50
CA ILE A 212 -6.77 3.46 -19.50
C ILE A 212 -5.99 4.41 -18.60
N VAL A 213 -5.54 3.97 -17.42
CA VAL A 213 -4.68 4.78 -16.54
C VAL A 213 -3.42 5.22 -17.30
N TYR A 214 -2.82 4.33 -18.08
CA TYR A 214 -1.69 4.66 -18.95
C TYR A 214 -2.04 5.71 -20.01
N GLU A 215 -3.14 5.53 -20.75
CA GLU A 215 -3.61 6.49 -21.76
C GLU A 215 -3.86 7.89 -21.17
N LEU A 216 -4.48 7.96 -19.99
CA LEU A 216 -4.85 9.21 -19.33
C LEU A 216 -3.65 10.01 -18.77
N LYS A 217 -2.43 9.46 -18.84
CA LYS A 217 -1.20 10.24 -18.57
C LYS A 217 -0.94 11.31 -19.63
N SER A 218 -1.44 11.10 -20.85
CA SER A 218 -1.31 12.02 -21.97
C SER A 218 -2.31 13.19 -21.93
N CYS A 219 -3.25 13.17 -20.97
CA CYS A 219 -4.20 14.26 -20.78
C CYS A 219 -3.51 15.55 -20.30
N PRO A 220 -4.07 16.74 -20.59
CA PRO A 220 -3.61 17.99 -19.98
C PRO A 220 -3.59 17.93 -18.44
N LYS A 221 -2.55 18.48 -17.80
CA LYS A 221 -2.32 18.32 -16.34
C LYS A 221 -3.47 18.78 -15.43
N ASN A 222 -4.23 19.80 -15.84
CA ASN A 222 -5.29 20.41 -15.02
C ASN A 222 -6.70 20.05 -15.49
N ILE A 223 -6.86 18.98 -16.28
CA ILE A 223 -8.17 18.49 -16.70
C ILE A 223 -8.67 17.43 -15.73
N LEU A 224 -9.99 17.40 -15.47
CA LEU A 224 -10.60 16.32 -14.71
C LEU A 224 -10.48 15.01 -15.49
N LYS A 225 -9.89 13.98 -14.87
CA LYS A 225 -9.80 12.64 -15.45
C LYS A 225 -10.92 11.76 -14.89
N VAL A 226 -11.66 11.10 -15.78
CA VAL A 226 -12.74 10.18 -15.42
C VAL A 226 -12.48 8.85 -16.12
N LEU A 227 -12.52 7.75 -15.37
CA LEU A 227 -12.49 6.39 -15.89
C LEU A 227 -13.87 5.76 -15.68
N ILE A 228 -14.46 5.20 -16.73
CA ILE A 228 -15.63 4.34 -16.64
C ILE A 228 -15.28 2.91 -17.08
N VAL A 229 -15.60 1.93 -16.22
CA VAL A 229 -15.32 0.51 -16.44
C VAL A 229 -16.63 -0.23 -16.62
N PHE A 230 -16.83 -0.91 -17.75
CA PHE A 230 -18.00 -1.75 -18.01
C PHE A 230 -17.63 -3.22 -17.86
N THR A 231 -18.38 -4.01 -17.09
CA THR A 231 -18.22 -5.46 -16.95
C THR A 231 -19.54 -6.19 -16.71
N ASP A 232 -19.63 -7.47 -17.06
CA ASP A 232 -20.80 -8.32 -16.81
C ASP A 232 -20.56 -9.43 -15.77
N GLY A 233 -19.37 -9.48 -15.18
CA GLY A 233 -18.96 -10.58 -14.34
C GLY A 233 -17.85 -10.25 -13.35
N LYS A 234 -17.49 -11.25 -12.54
CA LYS A 234 -16.30 -11.22 -11.67
C LYS A 234 -15.04 -11.28 -12.53
N SER A 235 -14.05 -10.44 -12.27
CA SER A 235 -12.76 -10.58 -12.93
C SER A 235 -12.11 -11.93 -12.59
N THR A 236 -11.28 -12.43 -13.51
CA THR A 236 -10.37 -13.54 -13.26
C THR A 236 -9.41 -13.22 -12.09
N TYR A 237 -9.06 -11.94 -11.88
CA TYR A 237 -8.18 -11.50 -10.79
C TYR A 237 -8.73 -10.25 -10.07
N PRO A 238 -9.81 -10.37 -9.26
CA PRO A 238 -10.42 -9.22 -8.58
C PRO A 238 -9.45 -8.47 -7.67
N ASP A 239 -8.47 -9.21 -7.13
CA ASP A 239 -7.41 -8.66 -6.32
C ASP A 239 -6.53 -7.69 -7.12
N LYS A 240 -6.13 -8.07 -8.33
CA LYS A 240 -5.42 -7.18 -9.26
C LYS A 240 -6.30 -6.01 -9.70
N THR A 241 -7.60 -6.24 -9.90
CA THR A 241 -8.55 -5.16 -10.24
C THR A 241 -8.53 -4.08 -9.15
N ARG A 242 -8.55 -4.48 -7.87
CA ARG A 242 -8.44 -3.56 -6.74
C ARG A 242 -7.12 -2.76 -6.79
N VAL A 243 -6.00 -3.40 -7.10
CA VAL A 243 -4.70 -2.71 -7.26
C VAL A 243 -4.75 -1.65 -8.36
N SER A 244 -5.25 -2.02 -9.54
CA SER A 244 -5.37 -1.10 -10.67
C SER A 244 -6.30 0.07 -10.38
N ALA A 245 -7.40 -0.17 -9.64
CA ALA A 245 -8.31 0.86 -9.20
C ALA A 245 -7.65 1.85 -8.21
N VAL A 246 -6.86 1.36 -7.25
CA VAL A 246 -6.09 2.22 -6.33
C VAL A 246 -5.12 3.09 -7.11
N LYS A 247 -4.37 2.52 -8.07
CA LYS A 247 -3.47 3.30 -8.93
C LYS A 247 -4.20 4.39 -9.71
N ALA A 248 -5.38 4.08 -10.24
CA ALA A 248 -6.20 5.08 -10.93
C ALA A 248 -6.57 6.25 -10.00
N GLN A 249 -6.98 5.94 -8.76
CA GLN A 249 -7.35 6.94 -7.76
C GLN A 249 -6.14 7.78 -7.30
N GLU A 250 -4.95 7.19 -7.18
CA GLU A 250 -3.71 7.91 -6.88
C GLU A 250 -3.31 8.89 -7.99
N GLU A 251 -3.60 8.55 -9.24
CA GLU A 251 -3.45 9.43 -10.41
C GLU A 251 -4.56 10.50 -10.51
N SER A 252 -5.36 10.67 -9.45
CA SER A 252 -6.49 11.59 -9.35
C SER A 252 -7.56 11.36 -10.42
N ILE A 253 -7.77 10.10 -10.80
CA ILE A 253 -8.81 9.68 -11.75
C ILE A 253 -10.08 9.32 -10.96
N VAL A 254 -11.21 9.88 -11.35
CA VAL A 254 -12.53 9.52 -10.81
C VAL A 254 -13.00 8.25 -11.52
N CYS A 255 -13.11 7.15 -10.79
CA CYS A 255 -13.48 5.85 -11.31
C CYS A 255 -14.98 5.57 -11.12
N GLN A 256 -15.64 5.14 -12.17
CA GLN A 256 -17.04 4.71 -12.20
C GLN A 256 -17.11 3.25 -12.68
N ALA A 257 -17.89 2.42 -12.00
CA ALA A 257 -18.03 1.01 -12.32
C ALA A 257 -19.46 0.71 -12.80
N VAL A 258 -19.58 0.08 -13.97
CA VAL A 258 -20.86 -0.32 -14.57
C VAL A 258 -20.93 -1.83 -14.64
N GLY A 259 -21.78 -2.43 -13.82
CA GLY A 259 -22.06 -3.85 -13.79
C GLY A 259 -23.35 -4.19 -14.55
N VAL A 260 -23.28 -5.14 -15.49
CA VAL A 260 -24.44 -5.57 -16.29
C VAL A 260 -24.77 -7.04 -16.00
N GLY A 261 -26.03 -7.32 -15.63
CA GLY A 261 -26.48 -8.70 -15.40
C GLY A 261 -26.28 -9.21 -13.98
N SER A 262 -26.64 -10.47 -13.75
CA SER A 262 -26.68 -11.08 -12.41
C SER A 262 -25.34 -11.68 -11.95
N GLN A 263 -24.35 -11.78 -12.85
CA GLN A 263 -23.04 -12.39 -12.57
C GLN A 263 -22.01 -11.37 -12.03
N VAL A 264 -22.42 -10.10 -11.90
CA VAL A 264 -21.57 -9.02 -11.39
C VAL A 264 -21.14 -9.27 -9.94
N TYR A 265 -19.86 -9.02 -9.66
CA TYR A 265 -19.31 -9.18 -8.33
C TYR A 265 -19.24 -7.84 -7.60
N ASP A 266 -20.22 -7.57 -6.75
CA ASP A 266 -20.41 -6.26 -6.11
C ASP A 266 -19.17 -5.74 -5.35
N PRO A 267 -18.45 -6.56 -4.56
CA PRO A 267 -17.23 -6.11 -3.89
C PRO A 267 -16.15 -5.59 -4.84
N GLU A 268 -16.04 -6.18 -6.03
CA GLU A 268 -15.09 -5.73 -7.05
C GLU A 268 -15.53 -4.41 -7.69
N LEU A 269 -16.82 -4.24 -8.01
CA LEU A 269 -17.32 -2.96 -8.53
C LEU A 269 -17.12 -1.82 -7.52
N GLN A 270 -17.36 -2.09 -6.24
CA GLN A 270 -17.11 -1.16 -5.15
C GLN A 270 -15.61 -0.83 -5.00
N ALA A 271 -14.72 -1.79 -5.29
CA ALA A 271 -13.28 -1.57 -5.26
C ALA A 271 -12.79 -0.71 -6.45
N ILE A 272 -13.44 -0.82 -7.62
CA ILE A 272 -13.14 0.00 -8.79
C ILE A 272 -13.59 1.45 -8.57
N ALA A 273 -14.82 1.62 -8.10
CA ALA A 273 -15.48 2.92 -8.02
C ALA A 273 -14.83 3.86 -6.99
N SER A 274 -14.74 5.15 -7.31
CA SER A 274 -14.26 6.20 -6.39
C SER A 274 -15.28 6.57 -5.30
N SER A 275 -16.44 5.93 -5.28
CA SER A 275 -17.48 6.05 -4.25
C SER A 275 -18.51 4.95 -4.49
N SER A 276 -19.22 4.53 -3.44
CA SER A 276 -20.36 3.63 -3.60
C SER A 276 -21.47 4.20 -4.49
N ASN A 277 -21.56 5.52 -4.62
CA ASN A 277 -22.48 6.21 -5.54
C ASN A 277 -22.01 6.18 -7.00
N ASP A 278 -20.77 5.74 -7.27
CA ASP A 278 -20.22 5.60 -8.63
C ASP A 278 -20.32 4.15 -9.15
N VAL A 279 -21.08 3.29 -8.45
CA VAL A 279 -21.40 1.94 -8.90
C VAL A 279 -22.79 1.92 -9.52
N TYR A 280 -22.86 1.59 -10.81
CA TYR A 280 -24.09 1.51 -11.59
C TYR A 280 -24.35 0.06 -11.96
N LYS A 281 -25.46 -0.50 -11.49
CA LYS A 281 -25.87 -1.87 -11.80
C LYS A 281 -27.15 -1.87 -12.61
N VAL A 282 -27.18 -2.64 -13.69
CA VAL A 282 -28.35 -2.83 -14.55
C VAL A 282 -28.60 -4.31 -14.77
N THR A 283 -29.86 -4.69 -14.93
CA THR A 283 -30.27 -6.11 -14.98
C THR A 283 -29.85 -6.81 -16.25
N ASP A 284 -29.69 -6.07 -17.35
CA ASP A 284 -29.26 -6.58 -18.65
C ASP A 284 -28.79 -5.43 -19.56
N TYR A 285 -28.36 -5.77 -20.77
CA TYR A 285 -27.86 -4.81 -21.75
C TYR A 285 -28.94 -3.90 -22.36
N GLN A 286 -30.22 -4.26 -22.25
CA GLN A 286 -31.31 -3.37 -22.67
C GLN A 286 -31.52 -2.28 -21.60
N ALA A 287 -31.56 -2.66 -20.33
CA ALA A 287 -31.56 -1.74 -19.20
C ALA A 287 -30.32 -0.84 -19.17
N LEU A 288 -29.17 -1.33 -19.63
CA LEU A 288 -27.97 -0.50 -19.83
C LEU A 288 -28.20 0.63 -20.84
N VAL A 289 -28.80 0.30 -22.00
CA VAL A 289 -29.12 1.29 -23.04
C VAL A 289 -30.10 2.34 -22.52
N GLU A 290 -31.08 1.92 -21.72
CA GLU A 290 -32.07 2.80 -21.07
C GLU A 290 -31.42 3.70 -20.00
N SER A 291 -30.35 3.22 -19.35
CA SER A 291 -29.63 3.94 -18.28
C SER A 291 -28.58 4.93 -18.80
N VAL A 292 -28.44 5.10 -20.12
CA VAL A 292 -27.40 5.96 -20.72
C VAL A 292 -27.44 7.41 -20.22
N GLY A 293 -28.64 7.97 -19.99
CA GLY A 293 -28.80 9.32 -19.45
C GLY A 293 -28.24 9.46 -18.03
N THR A 294 -28.35 8.41 -17.21
CA THR A 294 -27.76 8.35 -15.87
C THR A 294 -26.24 8.32 -15.93
N LEU A 295 -25.68 7.51 -16.83
CA LEU A 295 -24.21 7.42 -17.01
C LEU A 295 -23.63 8.73 -17.56
N ILE A 296 -24.33 9.40 -18.47
CA ILE A 296 -23.94 10.74 -18.94
C ILE A 296 -23.92 11.72 -17.76
N LYS A 297 -25.00 11.79 -16.97
CA LYS A 297 -25.05 12.65 -15.77
C LYS A 297 -23.92 12.33 -14.79
N ALA A 298 -23.57 11.06 -14.63
CA ALA A 298 -22.46 10.63 -13.78
C ALA A 298 -21.11 11.17 -14.26
N VAL A 299 -20.82 11.09 -15.57
CA VAL A 299 -19.59 11.65 -16.15
C VAL A 299 -19.58 13.17 -16.07
N CYS A 300 -20.69 13.83 -16.41
CA CYS A 300 -20.79 15.29 -16.42
C CYS A 300 -20.68 15.94 -15.04
N ASN A 301 -21.19 15.27 -14.01
CA ASN A 301 -21.17 15.77 -12.63
C ASN A 301 -20.02 15.15 -11.81
N ALA A 302 -19.09 14.44 -12.46
CA ALA A 302 -17.92 13.93 -11.79
C ALA A 302 -17.14 15.12 -11.19
N THR A 303 -16.81 15.01 -9.92
CA THR A 303 -15.94 15.95 -9.22
C THR A 303 -14.69 15.21 -8.79
N PRO A 304 -13.52 15.87 -8.71
CA PRO A 304 -12.34 15.26 -8.10
C PRO A 304 -12.73 14.67 -6.75
N LYS A 305 -12.66 13.34 -6.64
CA LYS A 305 -12.89 12.66 -5.37
C LYS A 305 -11.52 12.48 -4.73
N PRO A 306 -11.32 12.93 -3.48
CA PRO A 306 -10.22 12.41 -2.68
C PRO A 306 -10.31 10.88 -2.74
N PRO A 307 -9.20 10.14 -2.78
CA PRO A 307 -9.24 8.67 -2.76
C PRO A 307 -10.18 8.23 -1.63
N THR A 308 -11.26 7.50 -1.93
CA THR A 308 -12.23 7.04 -0.93
C THR A 308 -11.61 5.94 -0.08
N VAL A 309 -10.76 6.36 0.83
CA VAL A 309 -10.20 5.50 1.86
C VAL A 309 -11.23 5.39 2.97
N LYS A 310 -11.65 4.15 3.27
CA LYS A 310 -12.57 3.87 4.38
C LYS A 310 -11.91 4.31 5.70
N GLN A 311 -12.39 5.41 6.26
CA GLN A 311 -11.80 6.05 7.44
C GLN A 311 -11.91 5.15 8.69
N CYS A 312 -10.91 5.24 9.57
CA CYS A 312 -10.95 4.69 10.92
C CYS A 312 -12.08 5.35 11.73
N PRO A 313 -12.62 4.68 12.75
CA PRO A 313 -13.63 5.26 13.63
C PRO A 313 -13.18 6.63 14.20
N PRO A 314 -13.98 7.71 14.07
CA PRO A 314 -13.57 9.07 14.46
C PRO A 314 -13.17 9.22 15.93
N ALA A 315 -13.73 8.39 16.82
CA ALA A 315 -13.45 8.43 18.25
C ALA A 315 -12.06 7.88 18.63
N LYS A 316 -11.33 7.26 17.70
CA LYS A 316 -10.06 6.58 17.97
C LYS A 316 -8.91 7.28 17.27
N LYS A 317 -8.21 8.15 18.00
CA LYS A 317 -6.96 8.78 17.54
C LYS A 317 -5.81 7.79 17.68
N LEU A 318 -5.05 7.58 16.61
CA LEU A 318 -3.88 6.71 16.60
C LEU A 318 -2.60 7.53 16.48
N CYS A 319 -1.55 7.11 17.17
CA CYS A 319 -0.18 7.56 16.94
C CYS A 319 0.60 6.38 16.39
N THR A 320 0.78 6.38 15.07
CA THR A 320 1.20 5.20 14.33
C THR A 320 2.63 5.34 13.83
N PHE A 321 3.45 4.30 14.02
CA PHE A 321 4.76 4.17 13.38
C PHE A 321 4.72 3.03 12.36
N PHE A 322 4.93 3.35 11.09
CA PHE A 322 4.99 2.37 10.00
C PHE A 322 6.43 1.96 9.73
N ALA A 323 6.76 0.69 9.98
CA ALA A 323 8.03 0.09 9.64
C ALA A 323 7.89 -0.68 8.31
N MET A 324 8.53 -0.19 7.26
CA MET A 324 8.50 -0.76 5.91
C MET A 324 9.78 -1.53 5.64
N ASP A 325 9.68 -2.83 5.41
CA ASP A 325 10.82 -3.66 5.03
C ASP A 325 11.36 -3.21 3.66
N GLY A 326 12.62 -2.77 3.65
CA GLY A 326 13.36 -2.37 2.47
C GLY A 326 14.59 -3.25 2.24
N SER A 327 14.59 -4.47 2.77
CA SER A 327 15.67 -5.45 2.66
C SER A 327 15.87 -5.96 1.21
N ALA A 328 16.93 -6.73 0.98
CA ALA A 328 17.31 -7.25 -0.33
C ALA A 328 16.39 -8.38 -0.86
N SER A 329 15.53 -8.95 -0.01
CA SER A 329 14.49 -9.88 -0.45
C SER A 329 13.33 -9.16 -1.14
N GLU A 330 13.18 -7.86 -0.89
CA GLU A 330 12.29 -6.98 -1.63
C GLU A 330 13.00 -6.42 -2.89
N ASP A 331 12.28 -6.29 -3.99
CA ASP A 331 12.77 -5.51 -5.14
C ASP A 331 12.26 -4.05 -5.06
N SER A 332 12.87 -3.15 -5.84
CA SER A 332 12.50 -1.72 -5.81
C SER A 332 11.05 -1.45 -6.24
N THR A 333 10.45 -2.36 -7.01
CA THR A 333 9.05 -2.27 -7.46
C THR A 333 8.09 -2.73 -6.37
N ASN A 334 8.44 -3.78 -5.62
CA ASN A 334 7.68 -4.26 -4.48
C ASN A 334 7.74 -3.26 -3.32
N PHE A 335 8.91 -2.68 -3.07
CA PHE A 335 9.05 -1.60 -2.09
C PHE A 335 8.19 -0.38 -2.44
N GLN A 336 8.05 -0.03 -3.72
CA GLN A 336 7.15 1.03 -4.16
C GLN A 336 5.69 0.72 -3.79
N LYS A 337 5.22 -0.52 -4.00
CA LYS A 337 3.88 -0.97 -3.62
C LYS A 337 3.67 -1.01 -2.10
N ILE A 338 4.71 -1.34 -1.33
CA ILE A 338 4.67 -1.26 0.14
C ILE A 338 4.46 0.19 0.59
N LYS A 339 5.13 1.17 -0.05
CA LYS A 339 4.89 2.60 0.22
C LYS A 339 3.45 3.00 -0.10
N GLU A 340 2.92 2.58 -1.25
CA GLU A 340 1.51 2.80 -1.64
C GLU A 340 0.53 2.22 -0.60
N ALA A 341 0.79 1.00 -0.13
CA ALA A 341 0.01 0.37 0.93
C ALA A 341 0.01 1.19 2.23
N VAL A 342 1.18 1.66 2.67
CA VAL A 342 1.30 2.50 3.86
C VAL A 342 0.61 3.86 3.68
N ILE A 343 0.75 4.49 2.51
CA ILE A 343 0.06 5.75 2.17
C ILE A 343 -1.46 5.57 2.24
N TYR A 344 -1.98 4.44 1.74
CA TYR A 344 -3.41 4.11 1.88
C TYR A 344 -3.83 4.04 3.35
N ILE A 345 -3.05 3.37 4.20
CA ILE A 345 -3.38 3.27 5.64
C ILE A 345 -3.28 4.63 6.32
N ILE A 346 -2.31 5.49 5.98
CA ILE A 346 -2.18 6.86 6.50
C ILE A 346 -3.45 7.67 6.18
N ARG A 347 -3.95 7.58 4.94
CA ARG A 347 -5.19 8.23 4.52
C ARG A 347 -6.42 7.71 5.27
N ALA A 348 -6.39 6.46 5.75
CA ALA A 348 -7.47 5.85 6.51
C ALA A 348 -7.53 6.34 7.96
N LEU A 349 -6.42 6.82 8.53
CA LEU A 349 -6.38 7.27 9.94
C LEU A 349 -7.41 8.37 10.19
N SER A 350 -8.03 8.40 11.37
CA SER A 350 -8.97 9.47 11.74
C SER A 350 -8.26 10.82 11.86
N ASP A 351 -9.00 11.92 11.72
CA ASP A 351 -8.42 13.26 11.88
C ASP A 351 -7.88 13.51 13.29
N GLY A 352 -6.73 14.17 13.37
CA GLY A 352 -5.98 14.35 14.61
C GLY A 352 -5.14 13.14 15.04
N SER A 353 -5.12 12.05 14.26
CA SER A 353 -4.12 10.99 14.38
C SER A 353 -2.74 11.47 13.91
N TYR A 354 -1.70 10.85 14.45
CA TYR A 354 -0.31 11.11 14.09
C TYR A 354 0.27 9.90 13.35
N CYS A 355 1.16 10.16 12.40
CA CYS A 355 1.93 9.10 11.75
C CYS A 355 3.41 9.46 11.63
N ALA A 356 4.22 8.42 11.71
CA ALA A 356 5.63 8.38 11.38
C ALA A 356 5.87 7.15 10.50
N SER A 357 6.89 7.19 9.65
CA SER A 357 7.24 6.07 8.79
C SER A 357 8.74 5.92 8.66
N ALA A 358 9.20 4.69 8.48
CA ALA A 358 10.61 4.38 8.29
C ALA A 358 10.77 3.19 7.36
N ALA A 359 11.83 3.23 6.55
CA ALA A 359 12.30 2.06 5.81
C ALA A 359 13.37 1.37 6.66
N TYR A 360 13.27 0.07 6.86
CA TYR A 360 14.25 -0.69 7.64
C TYR A 360 14.93 -1.77 6.81
N GLY A 361 16.10 -2.14 7.28
CA GLY A 361 16.91 -3.24 6.77
C GLY A 361 17.90 -3.64 7.85
N THR A 362 19.20 -3.48 7.63
CA THR A 362 20.21 -3.56 8.73
C THR A 362 20.04 -2.43 9.75
N HIS A 363 19.53 -1.27 9.30
CA HIS A 363 19.23 -0.10 10.14
C HIS A 363 17.83 0.42 9.81
N THR A 364 17.23 1.18 10.73
CA THR A 364 15.97 1.87 10.48
C THR A 364 16.25 3.32 10.08
N TYR A 365 15.70 3.74 8.95
CA TYR A 365 15.83 5.10 8.46
C TYR A 365 14.47 5.77 8.45
N ILE A 366 14.29 6.75 9.33
CA ILE A 366 13.08 7.56 9.41
C ILE A 366 12.86 8.28 8.07
N ALA A 367 11.70 8.04 7.45
CA ALA A 367 11.23 8.74 6.28
C ALA A 367 10.38 9.95 6.69
N ALA A 368 9.37 9.72 7.55
CA ALA A 368 8.54 10.74 8.15
C ALA A 368 8.71 10.74 9.68
N THR A 369 9.05 11.89 10.27
CA THR A 369 8.96 12.07 11.73
C THR A 369 7.50 12.15 12.17
N LEU A 370 7.23 11.87 13.44
CA LEU A 370 5.85 11.84 13.97
C LEU A 370 5.15 13.18 13.76
N THR A 371 4.10 13.20 12.94
CA THR A 371 3.36 14.41 12.57
C THR A 371 1.86 14.13 12.48
N ALA A 372 1.03 15.14 12.80
CA ALA A 372 -0.42 15.11 12.55
C ALA A 372 -0.78 15.54 11.11
N ASN A 373 0.19 16.05 10.34
CA ASN A 373 -0.01 16.43 8.96
C ASN A 373 0.07 15.17 8.08
N LYS A 374 -1.10 14.58 7.78
CA LYS A 374 -1.21 13.38 6.93
C LYS A 374 -0.55 13.58 5.57
N THR A 375 -0.74 14.73 4.92
CA THR A 375 -0.15 15.01 3.60
C THR A 375 1.37 15.04 3.63
N GLU A 376 1.96 15.61 4.69
CA GLU A 376 3.42 15.59 4.87
C GLU A 376 3.93 14.17 5.10
N CYS A 377 3.26 13.41 5.96
CA CYS A 377 3.59 12.03 6.25
C CYS A 377 3.49 11.13 5.00
N GLU A 378 2.44 11.29 4.19
CA GLU A 378 2.28 10.61 2.90
C GLU A 378 3.44 10.93 1.95
N LYS A 379 3.75 12.21 1.77
CA LYS A 379 4.84 12.65 0.89
C LYS A 379 6.18 12.07 1.34
N LYS A 380 6.51 12.20 2.62
CA LYS A 380 7.75 11.69 3.19
C LYS A 380 7.84 10.16 3.10
N THR A 381 6.72 9.47 3.27
CA THR A 381 6.64 8.01 3.07
C THR A 381 6.88 7.65 1.61
N SER A 382 6.26 8.36 0.65
CA SER A 382 6.49 8.18 -0.78
C SER A 382 7.96 8.39 -1.18
N ASP A 383 8.63 9.35 -0.56
CA ASP A 383 10.04 9.70 -0.81
C ASP A 383 11.03 8.71 -0.14
N ALA A 384 10.56 7.73 0.63
CA ALA A 384 11.44 6.78 1.32
C ALA A 384 12.29 5.97 0.32
N ALA A 385 13.59 5.87 0.62
CA ALA A 385 14.56 5.13 -0.19
C ALA A 385 14.57 3.64 0.15
N PHE A 386 14.65 2.81 -0.89
CA PHE A 386 14.88 1.37 -0.80
C PHE A 386 16.29 1.08 -0.25
N ARG A 387 16.44 0.08 0.64
CA ARG A 387 17.68 -0.12 1.43
C ARG A 387 18.56 -1.26 0.92
N ASN A 388 17.99 -2.29 0.31
CA ASN A 388 18.71 -3.44 -0.25
C ASN A 388 19.74 -4.05 0.73
N SER A 389 19.29 -4.36 1.96
CA SER A 389 20.14 -4.86 3.05
C SER A 389 19.47 -6.03 3.81
N SER A 390 19.94 -6.44 4.99
CA SER A 390 19.31 -7.52 5.79
C SER A 390 17.95 -7.14 6.38
N THR A 391 17.24 -8.05 7.04
CA THR A 391 15.88 -7.82 7.59
C THR A 391 15.91 -7.78 9.13
N HIS A 392 16.24 -6.64 9.74
CA HIS A 392 16.31 -6.50 11.21
C HIS A 392 15.02 -5.87 11.77
N THR A 393 13.98 -6.70 11.91
CA THR A 393 12.67 -6.29 12.43
C THR A 393 12.74 -5.78 13.88
N ASP A 394 13.70 -6.29 14.67
CA ASP A 394 14.00 -5.84 16.03
C ASP A 394 14.35 -4.34 16.08
N VAL A 395 15.26 -3.89 15.21
CA VAL A 395 15.69 -2.48 15.14
C VAL A 395 14.53 -1.57 14.72
N ALA A 396 13.65 -2.06 13.84
CA ALA A 396 12.47 -1.31 13.41
C ALA A 396 11.47 -1.12 14.56
N ILE A 397 11.22 -2.16 15.35
CA ILE A 397 10.35 -2.09 16.53
C ILE A 397 10.96 -1.17 17.59
N ASP A 398 12.25 -1.31 17.93
CA ASP A 398 12.92 -0.45 18.91
C ASP A 398 12.89 1.03 18.49
N THR A 399 13.07 1.32 17.19
CA THR A 399 12.93 2.68 16.64
C THR A 399 11.49 3.19 16.76
N GLY A 400 10.50 2.34 16.53
CA GLY A 400 9.08 2.66 16.72
C GLY A 400 8.76 2.99 18.18
N VAL A 401 9.29 2.22 19.13
CA VAL A 401 9.14 2.48 20.57
C VAL A 401 9.71 3.85 20.93
N GLN A 402 10.92 4.17 20.46
CA GLN A 402 11.55 5.47 20.70
C GLN A 402 10.75 6.62 20.06
N THR A 403 10.31 6.44 18.80
CA THR A 403 9.55 7.47 18.07
C THR A 403 8.21 7.74 18.74
N LEU A 404 7.53 6.71 19.25
CA LEU A 404 6.23 6.84 19.92
C LEU A 404 6.36 7.24 21.39
N ALA A 405 7.56 7.30 21.96
CA ALA A 405 7.78 7.82 23.31
C ALA A 405 7.37 9.30 23.41
N SER A 406 7.58 10.08 22.34
CA SER A 406 7.19 11.50 22.23
C SER A 406 5.76 11.74 21.77
N ALA A 407 4.99 10.68 21.49
CA ALA A 407 3.61 10.80 21.02
C ALA A 407 2.69 11.46 22.08
N PRO A 408 1.69 12.26 21.65
CA PRO A 408 0.68 12.83 22.54
C PRO A 408 -0.02 11.79 23.42
N LYS A 409 -0.51 12.22 24.58
CA LYS A 409 -1.21 11.33 25.52
C LYS A 409 -2.63 10.96 25.08
N ASP A 410 -3.22 11.71 24.17
CA ASP A 410 -4.61 11.55 23.71
C ASP A 410 -4.78 10.63 22.50
N CYS A 411 -3.75 9.86 22.15
CA CYS A 411 -3.78 8.86 21.08
C CYS A 411 -3.31 7.49 21.56
N GLN A 412 -3.85 6.44 20.93
CA GLN A 412 -3.36 5.08 21.14
C GLN A 412 -2.11 4.84 20.28
N LYS A 413 -1.03 4.38 20.90
CA LYS A 413 0.25 4.10 20.22
C LYS A 413 0.18 2.77 19.47
N LEU A 414 0.64 2.75 18.22
CA LEU A 414 0.61 1.58 17.36
C LEU A 414 1.86 1.52 16.48
N ILE A 415 2.52 0.37 16.45
CA ILE A 415 3.56 0.04 15.46
C ILE A 415 2.92 -0.90 14.43
N VAL A 416 3.07 -0.58 13.14
CA VAL A 416 2.67 -1.44 12.03
C VAL A 416 3.94 -1.86 11.29
N VAL A 417 4.28 -3.15 11.38
CA VAL A 417 5.44 -3.74 10.71
C VAL A 417 5.00 -4.40 9.42
N LEU A 418 5.50 -3.96 8.27
CA LEU A 418 5.33 -4.62 6.98
C LEU A 418 6.62 -5.36 6.67
N THR A 419 6.58 -6.69 6.53
CA THR A 419 7.76 -7.56 6.37
C THR A 419 7.44 -8.77 5.51
N ASP A 420 8.44 -9.38 4.88
CA ASP A 420 8.28 -10.66 4.17
C ASP A 420 8.25 -11.89 5.10
N GLY A 421 8.43 -11.66 6.41
CA GLY A 421 8.03 -12.59 7.46
C GLY A 421 9.15 -13.42 8.09
N GLN A 422 10.43 -13.09 7.86
CA GLN A 422 11.56 -13.68 8.59
C GLN A 422 12.53 -12.60 9.08
N SER A 423 12.50 -12.27 10.37
CA SER A 423 13.57 -11.45 10.93
C SER A 423 14.88 -12.23 10.89
N THR A 424 15.98 -11.51 10.67
CA THR A 424 17.33 -12.07 10.81
C THR A 424 17.60 -12.51 12.25
N TYR A 425 16.89 -11.91 13.24
CA TYR A 425 17.03 -12.21 14.67
C TYR A 425 15.66 -12.37 15.37
N PRO A 426 14.98 -13.52 15.23
CA PRO A 426 13.66 -13.73 15.83
C PRO A 426 13.61 -13.52 17.35
N ASP A 427 14.64 -13.96 18.09
CA ASP A 427 14.72 -13.79 19.56
C ASP A 427 14.84 -12.32 19.99
N ARG A 428 15.61 -11.51 19.26
CA ARG A 428 15.70 -10.05 19.51
C ARG A 428 14.42 -9.34 19.15
N THR A 429 13.78 -9.81 18.09
CA THR A 429 12.52 -9.26 17.62
C THR A 429 11.43 -9.50 18.67
N ALA A 430 11.42 -10.66 19.32
CA ALA A 430 10.58 -10.95 20.46
C ALA A 430 10.85 -10.00 21.65
N VAL A 431 12.12 -9.78 22.02
CA VAL A 431 12.48 -8.85 23.12
C VAL A 431 12.05 -7.42 22.80
N SER A 432 12.21 -6.96 21.55
CA SER A 432 11.83 -5.61 21.12
C SER A 432 10.31 -5.45 21.12
N ALA A 433 9.57 -6.48 20.70
CA ALA A 433 8.12 -6.53 20.81
C ALA A 433 7.66 -6.49 22.28
N ASP A 434 8.33 -7.20 23.19
CA ASP A 434 8.04 -7.14 24.62
C ASP A 434 8.25 -5.73 25.19
N LYS A 435 9.29 -5.00 24.77
CA LYS A 435 9.46 -3.59 25.15
C LYS A 435 8.30 -2.73 24.65
N ALA A 436 7.85 -2.93 23.42
CA ALA A 436 6.69 -2.21 22.87
C ALA A 436 5.42 -2.51 23.68
N HIS A 437 5.17 -3.79 23.99
CA HIS A 437 4.03 -4.21 24.81
C HIS A 437 4.08 -3.62 26.23
N GLN A 438 5.25 -3.62 26.88
CA GLN A 438 5.45 -3.01 28.21
C GLN A 438 5.23 -1.48 28.18
N ALA A 439 5.52 -0.83 27.06
CA ALA A 439 5.24 0.59 26.83
C ALA A 439 3.77 0.88 26.45
N ASN A 440 2.88 -0.12 26.52
CA ASN A 440 1.47 -0.05 26.12
C ASN A 440 1.29 0.38 24.65
N ILE A 441 2.18 -0.10 23.78
CA ILE A 441 2.14 0.12 22.34
C ILE A 441 1.56 -1.14 21.69
N ALA A 442 0.52 -0.98 20.88
CA ALA A 442 0.01 -2.07 20.06
C ALA A 442 0.99 -2.38 18.92
N VAL A 443 1.15 -3.63 18.55
CA VAL A 443 1.97 -4.06 17.42
C VAL A 443 1.11 -4.89 16.47
N ALA A 444 1.01 -4.43 15.23
CA ALA A 444 0.39 -5.15 14.11
C ALA A 444 1.46 -5.52 13.09
N VAL A 445 1.38 -6.72 12.53
CA VAL A 445 2.33 -7.24 11.56
C VAL A 445 1.59 -7.57 10.27
N VAL A 446 2.07 -7.04 9.14
CA VAL A 446 1.61 -7.34 7.79
C VAL A 446 2.72 -8.13 7.10
N ALA A 447 2.52 -9.44 7.00
CA ALA A 447 3.45 -10.37 6.39
C ALA A 447 3.17 -10.52 4.89
N ILE A 448 4.19 -10.37 4.04
CA ILE A 448 4.07 -10.35 2.58
C ILE A 448 4.93 -11.48 1.99
N GLY A 449 4.31 -12.52 1.43
CA GLY A 449 5.04 -13.64 0.86
C GLY A 449 4.50 -14.99 1.34
N ASN A 450 5.02 -16.05 0.72
CA ASN A 450 4.59 -17.43 0.99
C ASN A 450 5.47 -18.17 2.01
N LYS A 451 6.51 -17.52 2.57
CA LYS A 451 7.50 -18.12 3.49
C LYS A 451 7.45 -17.51 4.91
N VAL A 452 6.27 -17.08 5.33
CA VAL A 452 6.07 -16.38 6.59
C VAL A 452 6.22 -17.32 7.79
N ASN A 453 7.07 -16.95 8.75
CA ASN A 453 7.19 -17.65 10.02
C ASN A 453 6.09 -17.19 11.00
N THR A 454 4.91 -17.79 10.90
CA THR A 454 3.75 -17.41 11.73
C THR A 454 4.00 -17.58 13.23
N THR A 455 4.91 -18.47 13.66
CA THR A 455 5.31 -18.60 15.06
C THR A 455 5.99 -17.33 15.56
N GLU A 456 6.95 -16.81 14.80
CA GLU A 456 7.65 -15.56 15.12
C GLU A 456 6.68 -14.37 15.10
N LEU A 457 5.86 -14.24 14.05
CA LEU A 457 4.97 -13.09 13.93
C LEU A 457 3.91 -13.02 15.04
N ASN A 458 3.46 -14.18 15.52
CA ASN A 458 2.54 -14.26 16.67
C ASN A 458 3.19 -13.85 18.00
N VAL A 459 4.53 -13.93 18.11
CA VAL A 459 5.26 -13.42 19.28
C VAL A 459 5.34 -11.90 19.25
N ILE A 460 5.47 -11.34 18.05
CA ILE A 460 5.62 -9.89 17.83
C ILE A 460 4.29 -9.15 17.98
N ALA A 461 3.22 -9.67 17.36
CA ALA A 461 1.94 -9.00 17.34
C ALA A 461 1.26 -8.98 18.72
N SER A 462 0.51 -7.91 18.99
CA SER A 462 -0.23 -7.77 20.26
C SER A 462 -1.38 -8.79 20.41
N SER A 463 -1.91 -9.30 19.32
CA SER A 463 -2.81 -10.45 19.27
C SER A 463 -2.63 -11.21 17.95
N LYS A 464 -3.12 -12.45 17.88
CA LYS A 464 -3.05 -13.26 16.65
C LYS A 464 -3.81 -12.63 15.49
N ASP A 465 -4.91 -11.92 15.76
CA ASP A 465 -5.72 -11.23 14.75
C ASP A 465 -4.99 -10.02 14.14
N LEU A 466 -3.89 -9.57 14.75
CA LEU A 466 -3.02 -8.51 14.25
C LEU A 466 -1.83 -9.05 13.44
N VAL A 467 -1.80 -10.35 13.16
CA VAL A 467 -0.92 -10.94 12.15
C VAL A 467 -1.70 -11.08 10.84
N LEU A 468 -1.48 -10.15 9.93
CA LEU A 468 -2.14 -10.04 8.64
C LEU A 468 -1.23 -10.61 7.55
N THR A 469 -1.75 -11.43 6.65
CA THR A 469 -0.93 -12.10 5.63
C THR A 469 -1.40 -11.78 4.21
N ALA A 470 -0.42 -11.53 3.34
CA ALA A 470 -0.59 -11.41 1.90
C ALA A 470 0.43 -12.32 1.21
N ASN A 471 0.03 -12.98 0.11
CA ASN A 471 0.90 -13.92 -0.62
C ASN A 471 2.01 -13.20 -1.40
N ASP A 472 1.76 -11.96 -1.80
CA ASP A 472 2.69 -11.05 -2.45
C ASP A 472 2.20 -9.60 -2.30
N VAL A 473 2.95 -8.64 -2.84
CA VAL A 473 2.59 -7.22 -2.79
C VAL A 473 1.33 -6.86 -3.59
N ILE A 474 0.90 -7.70 -4.54
CA ILE A 474 -0.35 -7.51 -5.25
C ILE A 474 -1.51 -7.93 -4.35
N ASP A 475 -1.42 -9.08 -3.70
CA ASP A 475 -2.37 -9.55 -2.68
C ASP A 475 -2.44 -8.58 -1.49
N LEU A 476 -1.32 -7.93 -1.12
CA LEU A 476 -1.29 -6.88 -0.09
C LEU A 476 -2.19 -5.71 -0.46
N LEU A 477 -1.95 -5.11 -1.63
CA LEU A 477 -2.77 -4.00 -2.13
C LEU A 477 -4.21 -4.45 -2.34
N ALA A 478 -4.38 -5.69 -2.75
CA ALA A 478 -5.66 -6.36 -2.85
C ALA A 478 -6.23 -6.85 -1.52
N LYS A 479 -5.68 -6.49 -0.35
CA LYS A 479 -6.25 -6.67 0.99
C LYS A 479 -6.23 -5.38 1.78
N ILE A 480 -5.74 -4.29 1.19
CA ILE A 480 -5.31 -3.11 1.93
C ILE A 480 -6.44 -2.42 2.69
N THR A 481 -7.67 -2.46 2.17
CA THR A 481 -8.84 -1.92 2.87
C THR A 481 -9.13 -2.72 4.14
N ASP A 482 -9.04 -4.04 4.08
CA ASP A 482 -9.31 -4.93 5.22
C ASP A 482 -8.19 -4.82 6.25
N ILE A 483 -6.95 -4.79 5.78
CA ILE A 483 -5.74 -4.53 6.59
C ILE A 483 -5.88 -3.18 7.31
N ALA A 484 -6.25 -2.11 6.60
CA ALA A 484 -6.44 -0.79 7.19
C ALA A 484 -7.50 -0.82 8.30
N GLN A 485 -8.61 -1.53 8.11
CA GLN A 485 -9.65 -1.66 9.14
C GLN A 485 -9.17 -2.45 10.37
N VAL A 486 -8.35 -3.49 10.19
CA VAL A 486 -7.74 -4.20 11.32
C VAL A 486 -6.75 -3.30 12.06
N VAL A 487 -5.90 -2.56 11.33
CA VAL A 487 -4.98 -1.55 11.90
C VAL A 487 -5.75 -0.48 12.68
N CYS A 488 -6.87 0.05 12.17
CA CYS A 488 -7.72 0.99 12.88
C CYS A 488 -8.22 0.44 14.22
N ASN A 489 -8.53 -0.86 14.27
CA ASN A 489 -9.12 -1.52 15.43
C ASN A 489 -8.09 -2.16 16.37
N ALA A 490 -6.80 -2.16 16.01
CA ALA A 490 -5.74 -2.71 16.84
C ALA A 490 -5.77 -2.14 18.26
N THR A 491 -5.51 -2.99 19.26
CA THR A 491 -5.44 -2.63 20.68
C THR A 491 -4.17 -3.20 21.28
N PRO A 492 -3.58 -2.55 22.30
CA PRO A 492 -2.41 -3.09 22.98
C PRO A 492 -2.72 -4.46 23.59
N LYS A 493 -1.68 -5.29 23.72
CA LYS A 493 -1.79 -6.60 24.36
C LYS A 493 -2.28 -6.41 25.82
N PRO A 494 -3.33 -7.14 26.27
CA PRO A 494 -3.81 -7.03 27.64
C PRO A 494 -2.66 -7.29 28.62
N THR A 495 -2.39 -6.34 29.50
CA THR A 495 -1.39 -6.54 30.55
C THR A 495 -1.95 -7.53 31.54
N THR A 496 -1.47 -8.77 31.53
CA THR A 496 -1.73 -9.70 32.62
C THR A 496 -1.02 -9.12 33.84
N THR A 497 -1.75 -8.44 34.70
CA THR A 497 -1.30 -8.12 36.06
C THR A 497 -1.26 -9.42 36.84
N THR A 498 -0.24 -10.25 36.59
CA THR A 498 0.17 -11.24 37.56
C THR A 498 0.72 -10.44 38.75
N PRO A 499 0.20 -10.61 39.97
CA PRO A 499 0.73 -9.92 41.13
C PRO A 499 2.22 -10.19 41.22
N LYS A 500 3.03 -9.13 41.28
CA LYS A 500 4.43 -9.22 41.69
C LYS A 500 4.45 -10.03 43.00
N PRO A 501 5.15 -11.18 43.09
CA PRO A 501 5.32 -11.86 44.36
C PRO A 501 5.93 -10.87 45.34
N THR A 502 5.18 -10.56 46.40
CA THR A 502 5.69 -9.79 47.52
C THR A 502 6.53 -10.75 48.34
N THR A 503 7.81 -10.89 47.96
CA THR A 503 8.79 -11.58 48.79
C THR A 503 9.35 -10.56 49.77
N THR A 504 8.68 -10.39 50.91
CA THR A 504 9.34 -9.94 52.13
C THR A 504 10.14 -11.14 52.65
N THR A 505 11.45 -11.15 52.43
CA THR A 505 12.36 -12.09 53.11
C THR A 505 13.32 -11.27 53.98
N PRO A 506 13.52 -11.67 55.26
CA PRO A 506 14.39 -10.96 56.20
C PRO A 506 15.87 -11.12 55.83
N GLU A 507 16.67 -10.22 56.40
CA GLU A 507 18.12 -10.27 56.54
C GLU A 507 18.68 -11.71 56.62
N PRO A 508 19.63 -12.11 55.75
CA PRO A 508 20.18 -13.45 55.78
C PRO A 508 21.19 -13.58 56.92
N THR A 509 20.79 -14.28 57.97
CA THR A 509 21.72 -14.92 58.90
C THR A 509 22.50 -15.99 58.14
N THR A 510 23.82 -15.84 58.13
CA THR A 510 24.78 -16.76 57.54
C THR A 510 24.69 -18.10 58.26
N THR A 511 24.27 -19.17 57.57
CA THR A 511 24.56 -20.55 57.99
C THR A 511 25.09 -21.31 56.80
N THR A 512 26.40 -21.52 56.86
CA THR A 512 27.24 -22.25 55.94
C THR A 512 26.75 -23.69 55.83
N THR A 513 26.20 -24.07 54.67
CA THR A 513 26.06 -25.49 54.30
C THR A 513 26.89 -25.74 53.06
N THR A 514 28.05 -26.32 53.31
CA THR A 514 29.04 -26.78 52.34
C THR A 514 28.43 -27.87 51.48
N THR A 515 28.07 -27.56 50.24
CA THR A 515 27.92 -28.58 49.19
C THR A 515 29.05 -28.34 48.20
N ALA A 516 30.06 -29.20 48.28
CA ALA A 516 31.17 -29.23 47.37
C ALA A 516 30.69 -29.66 46.00
N THR A 517 30.49 -28.69 45.10
CA THR A 517 30.50 -28.93 43.66
C THR A 517 31.86 -28.50 43.16
N THR A 518 32.68 -29.47 42.82
CA THR A 518 34.04 -29.31 42.30
C THR A 518 34.00 -28.54 40.98
N THR A 519 34.33 -27.26 41.03
CA THR A 519 34.68 -26.43 39.87
C THR A 519 35.97 -26.95 39.24
N PRO A 520 36.04 -27.14 37.91
CA PRO A 520 37.32 -27.34 37.23
C PRO A 520 38.19 -26.10 37.46
N LYS A 521 39.40 -26.33 37.96
CA LYS A 521 40.40 -25.31 38.28
C LYS A 521 40.88 -24.66 36.97
N THR A 522 40.50 -23.39 36.74
CA THR A 522 40.99 -22.60 35.61
C THR A 522 42.49 -22.33 35.76
N THR A 523 43.26 -22.59 34.71
CA THR A 523 44.73 -22.38 34.63
C THR A 523 45.12 -20.96 34.25
N VAL A 524 44.17 -20.02 34.20
CA VAL A 524 44.38 -18.65 33.73
C VAL A 524 44.63 -17.71 34.91
N LYS A 525 45.71 -16.92 34.86
CA LYS A 525 46.04 -15.95 35.92
C LYS A 525 44.99 -14.81 35.88
N PRO A 526 44.28 -14.51 36.99
CA PRO A 526 43.36 -13.38 37.03
C PRO A 526 44.07 -12.05 36.78
N CYS A 527 43.40 -11.13 36.11
CA CYS A 527 43.90 -9.77 35.94
C CYS A 527 43.96 -9.02 37.28
N PRO A 528 44.89 -8.08 37.46
CA PRO A 528 44.92 -7.22 38.65
C PRO A 528 43.60 -6.45 38.83
N PRO A 529 43.23 -6.06 40.06
CA PRO A 529 42.06 -5.22 40.28
C PRO A 529 42.15 -3.93 39.45
N ALA A 530 41.17 -3.72 38.57
CA ALA A 530 41.07 -2.61 37.63
C ALA A 530 39.59 -2.28 37.37
N ASP A 531 39.33 -1.20 36.63
CA ASP A 531 37.99 -0.84 36.17
C ASP A 531 37.34 -2.02 35.41
N PRO A 532 36.02 -2.22 35.53
CA PRO A 532 35.29 -3.25 34.77
C PRO A 532 35.52 -3.11 33.27
N ILE A 533 35.77 -4.25 32.61
CA ILE A 533 35.94 -4.33 31.17
C ILE A 533 34.63 -4.79 30.54
N CYS A 534 34.18 -4.10 29.49
CA CYS A 534 33.10 -4.55 28.63
C CYS A 534 33.76 -5.03 27.35
N ALA A 535 33.86 -6.35 27.23
CA ALA A 535 34.57 -7.02 26.14
C ALA A 535 33.58 -7.60 25.13
N SER A 536 33.83 -7.38 23.84
CA SER A 536 33.15 -8.11 22.77
C SER A 536 34.13 -9.00 22.03
N PHE A 537 33.89 -10.31 22.10
CA PHE A 537 34.60 -11.28 21.29
C PHE A 537 33.91 -11.41 19.94
N VAL A 538 34.68 -11.35 18.86
CA VAL A 538 34.22 -11.44 17.48
C VAL A 538 34.97 -12.62 16.86
N CYS A 539 34.29 -13.73 16.62
CA CYS A 539 34.93 -15.01 16.30
C CYS A 539 34.53 -15.52 14.92
N ASP A 540 35.52 -15.85 14.10
CA ASP A 540 35.27 -16.49 12.82
C ASP A 540 34.65 -17.88 13.01
N SER A 541 33.64 -18.17 12.20
CA SER A 541 32.94 -19.44 12.10
C SER A 541 32.83 -19.89 10.62
N SER A 542 33.79 -19.46 9.80
CA SER A 542 33.93 -19.80 8.40
C SER A 542 34.30 -21.28 8.16
N SER A 543 34.19 -21.72 6.91
CA SER A 543 34.44 -23.09 6.47
C SER A 543 35.91 -23.52 6.52
N SER A 544 36.85 -22.58 6.64
CA SER A 544 38.29 -22.88 6.83
C SER A 544 38.57 -23.45 8.23
N ILE A 545 37.77 -23.07 9.22
CA ILE A 545 37.92 -23.53 10.60
C ILE A 545 37.19 -24.85 10.80
N LEU A 546 37.89 -25.99 10.88
CA LEU A 546 37.23 -27.26 11.23
C LEU A 546 36.48 -27.16 12.57
N GLN A 547 35.34 -27.86 12.70
CA GLN A 547 34.52 -27.87 13.92
C GLN A 547 35.32 -28.10 15.21
N GLU A 548 36.31 -29.01 15.17
CA GLU A 548 37.19 -29.28 16.30
C GLU A 548 38.02 -28.06 16.73
N ASN A 549 38.48 -27.27 15.75
CA ASN A 549 39.28 -26.08 15.96
C ASN A 549 38.41 -24.90 16.38
N TYR A 550 37.19 -24.79 15.84
CA TYR A 550 36.19 -23.86 16.33
C TYR A 550 35.91 -24.06 17.83
N ASN A 551 35.73 -25.32 18.26
CA ASN A 551 35.56 -25.65 19.67
C ASN A 551 36.77 -25.26 20.54
N LYS A 552 38.00 -25.28 19.98
CA LYS A 552 39.20 -24.80 20.67
C LYS A 552 39.17 -23.27 20.83
N ILE A 553 38.77 -22.53 19.79
CA ILE A 553 38.62 -21.07 19.88
C ILE A 553 37.61 -20.68 20.97
N LEU A 554 36.46 -21.35 21.03
CA LEU A 554 35.43 -21.08 22.05
C LEU A 554 35.94 -21.28 23.48
N LYS A 555 36.78 -22.31 23.71
CA LYS A 555 37.42 -22.52 25.01
C LYS A 555 38.37 -21.38 25.36
N VAL A 556 39.17 -20.93 24.40
CA VAL A 556 40.10 -19.81 24.59
C VAL A 556 39.36 -18.51 24.89
N ILE A 557 38.23 -18.25 24.23
CA ILE A 557 37.37 -17.09 24.53
C ILE A 557 36.88 -17.14 25.99
N CYS A 558 36.43 -18.31 26.46
CA CYS A 558 36.02 -18.50 27.84
C CYS A 558 37.19 -18.27 28.82
N GLU A 559 38.36 -18.81 28.51
CA GLU A 559 39.58 -18.66 29.31
C GLU A 559 40.00 -17.19 29.45
N ILE A 560 39.97 -16.43 28.35
CA ILE A 560 40.28 -15.00 28.37
C ILE A 560 39.23 -14.23 29.18
N ALA A 561 37.94 -14.46 28.94
CA ALA A 561 36.86 -13.76 29.62
C ALA A 561 36.89 -13.99 31.15
N GLN A 562 37.19 -15.22 31.59
CA GLN A 562 37.30 -15.57 33.00
C GLN A 562 38.47 -14.89 33.73
N ALA A 563 39.46 -14.36 33.00
CA ALA A 563 40.56 -13.62 33.59
C ALA A 563 40.19 -12.18 33.96
N PHE A 564 39.12 -11.63 33.38
CA PHE A 564 38.77 -10.22 33.55
C PHE A 564 38.35 -9.87 34.99
N PRO A 565 38.57 -8.61 35.43
CA PRO A 565 38.21 -8.17 36.78
C PRO A 565 36.73 -8.35 37.11
N ALA A 566 36.40 -8.50 38.40
CA ALA A 566 35.01 -8.59 38.85
C ALA A 566 34.18 -7.37 38.40
N GLY A 567 32.94 -7.63 37.96
CA GLY A 567 32.06 -6.60 37.41
C GLY A 567 32.18 -6.41 35.89
N SER A 568 33.19 -7.03 35.25
CA SER A 568 33.32 -7.05 33.79
C SER A 568 32.15 -7.75 33.11
N ARG A 569 31.95 -7.45 31.83
CA ARG A 569 30.90 -8.03 30.98
C ARG A 569 31.49 -8.51 29.67
N ALA A 570 30.96 -9.61 29.13
CA ALA A 570 31.45 -10.20 27.90
C ALA A 570 30.30 -10.53 26.94
N SER A 571 30.48 -10.22 25.66
CA SER A 571 29.63 -10.64 24.55
C SER A 571 30.41 -11.49 23.56
N LEU A 572 29.70 -12.33 22.79
CA LEU A 572 30.29 -13.08 21.68
C LEU A 572 29.41 -12.90 20.45
N ASP A 573 30.04 -12.45 19.37
CA ASP A 573 29.50 -12.45 18.02
C ASP A 573 30.35 -13.40 17.17
N ILE A 574 29.70 -14.38 16.53
CA ILE A 574 30.39 -15.26 15.58
C ILE A 574 30.07 -14.79 14.17
N TYR A 575 31.01 -14.85 13.23
CA TYR A 575 30.79 -14.34 11.88
C TYR A 575 31.14 -15.37 10.80
N GLY A 576 30.49 -15.20 9.66
CA GLY A 576 30.55 -16.06 8.50
C GLY A 576 30.21 -15.25 7.25
N THR A 577 29.29 -15.72 6.41
CA THR A 577 28.58 -14.83 5.46
C THR A 577 27.69 -13.79 6.18
N HIS A 578 27.32 -14.06 7.44
CA HIS A 578 26.55 -13.19 8.33
C HIS A 578 27.17 -13.19 9.73
N SER A 579 26.85 -12.21 10.57
CA SER A 579 27.20 -12.19 12.00
C SER A 579 26.03 -12.66 12.88
N TYR A 580 26.33 -13.51 13.86
CA TYR A 580 25.38 -14.06 14.83
C TYR A 580 25.84 -13.73 16.25
N SER A 581 25.02 -13.01 17.00
CA SER A 581 25.31 -12.74 18.41
C SER A 581 24.91 -13.93 19.28
N ILE A 582 25.90 -14.58 19.88
CA ILE A 582 25.72 -15.72 20.79
C ILE A 582 25.40 -15.26 22.20
N SER A 583 26.03 -14.18 22.65
CA SER A 583 25.77 -13.55 23.95
C SER A 583 25.84 -12.04 23.81
N SER A 584 24.88 -11.33 24.41
CA SER A 584 25.03 -9.90 24.73
C SER A 584 26.02 -9.71 25.87
N LEU A 585 26.34 -8.45 26.24
CA LEU A 585 27.24 -8.09 27.36
C LEU A 585 26.76 -8.68 28.70
N GLU A 586 27.11 -9.94 28.92
CA GLU A 586 26.70 -10.77 30.03
C GLU A 586 27.64 -10.52 31.21
N GLN A 587 27.07 -10.32 32.39
CA GLN A 587 27.84 -10.07 33.61
C GLN A 587 28.18 -11.37 34.34
N ASP A 588 27.32 -12.39 34.21
CA ASP A 588 27.61 -13.73 34.73
C ASP A 588 28.56 -14.47 33.77
N MET A 589 29.85 -14.51 34.12
CA MET A 589 30.87 -15.18 33.30
C MET A 589 30.62 -16.70 33.16
N GLY A 590 29.95 -17.34 34.12
CA GLY A 590 29.56 -18.74 34.00
C GLY A 590 28.51 -18.94 32.92
N LEU A 591 27.48 -18.09 32.92
CA LEU A 591 26.43 -18.07 31.89
C LEU A 591 26.98 -17.67 30.52
N PHE A 592 27.89 -16.69 30.47
CA PHE A 592 28.60 -16.33 29.26
C PHE A 592 29.33 -17.54 28.67
N CYS A 593 30.18 -18.21 29.46
CA CYS A 593 30.93 -19.38 28.99
C CYS A 593 30.00 -20.52 28.56
N GLN A 594 28.87 -20.73 29.24
CA GLN A 594 27.87 -21.70 28.83
C GLN A 594 27.29 -21.39 27.45
N LYS A 595 26.93 -20.12 27.18
CA LYS A 595 26.43 -19.68 25.86
C LYS A 595 27.51 -19.83 24.79
N VAL A 596 28.75 -19.43 25.08
CA VAL A 596 29.90 -19.51 24.17
C VAL A 596 30.19 -20.95 23.77
N LEU A 597 30.35 -21.87 24.74
CA LEU A 597 30.69 -23.27 24.47
C LEU A 597 29.58 -24.05 23.76
N ASN A 598 28.33 -23.59 23.86
CA ASN A 598 27.18 -24.16 23.14
C ASN A 598 26.93 -23.50 21.78
N SER A 599 27.77 -22.56 21.35
CA SER A 599 27.56 -21.86 20.08
C SER A 599 27.73 -22.79 18.88
N ALA A 600 26.78 -22.72 17.95
CA ALA A 600 26.78 -23.55 16.76
C ALA A 600 27.78 -23.03 15.72
N TYR A 601 28.63 -23.92 15.22
CA TYR A 601 29.52 -23.66 14.08
C TYR A 601 28.71 -23.54 12.78
N ARG A 602 29.03 -22.55 11.96
CA ARG A 602 28.22 -22.09 10.82
C ARG A 602 28.78 -22.45 9.44
N ASN A 603 30.06 -22.83 9.32
CA ASN A 603 30.67 -23.33 8.09
C ASN A 603 30.38 -22.45 6.85
N SER A 604 30.81 -21.19 6.88
CA SER A 604 30.44 -20.16 5.91
C SER A 604 31.64 -19.37 5.35
N THR A 605 31.43 -18.20 4.70
CA THR A 605 32.55 -17.33 4.25
C THR A 605 33.16 -16.52 5.39
N THR A 606 34.24 -15.77 5.18
CA THR A 606 34.89 -14.95 6.20
C THR A 606 34.54 -13.46 5.97
N ARG A 607 33.47 -12.94 6.59
CA ARG A 607 33.12 -11.49 6.56
C ARG A 607 33.43 -10.82 7.90
N THR A 608 34.72 -10.55 8.12
CA THR A 608 35.25 -9.96 9.35
C THR A 608 34.63 -8.59 9.65
N ASP A 609 34.30 -7.81 8.61
CA ASP A 609 33.61 -6.53 8.73
C ASP A 609 32.26 -6.63 9.45
N LEU A 610 31.45 -7.66 9.14
CA LEU A 610 30.16 -7.89 9.79
C LEU A 610 30.33 -8.27 11.27
N GLY A 611 31.35 -9.08 11.57
CA GLY A 611 31.68 -9.42 12.95
C GLY A 611 32.08 -8.20 13.77
N ILE A 612 32.93 -7.34 13.21
CA ILE A 612 33.40 -6.11 13.86
C ILE A 612 32.23 -5.14 14.09
N ASP A 613 31.37 -4.94 13.09
CA ASP A 613 30.18 -4.08 13.21
C ASP A 613 29.22 -4.61 14.30
N ALA A 614 29.01 -5.93 14.37
CA ALA A 614 28.18 -6.56 15.40
C ALA A 614 28.78 -6.39 16.81
N GLY A 615 30.09 -6.63 16.95
CA GLY A 615 30.78 -6.43 18.23
C GLY A 615 30.77 -4.97 18.67
N LYS A 616 30.87 -4.02 17.73
CA LYS A 616 30.76 -2.59 18.02
C LYS A 616 29.38 -2.26 18.61
N LEU A 617 28.32 -2.83 18.05
CA LEU A 617 26.96 -2.61 18.54
C LEU A 617 26.77 -3.09 19.98
N GLN A 618 27.39 -4.21 20.37
CA GLN A 618 27.41 -4.66 21.76
C GLN A 618 28.05 -3.60 22.67
N LEU A 619 29.20 -3.08 22.25
CA LEU A 619 30.00 -2.11 23.02
C LEU A 619 29.40 -0.71 23.03
N ASP A 620 28.62 -0.32 22.02
CA ASP A 620 27.83 0.92 22.02
C ASP A 620 26.75 0.89 23.11
N SER A 621 26.25 -0.30 23.44
CA SER A 621 25.27 -0.54 24.51
C SER A 621 25.90 -0.77 25.90
N ALA A 622 27.23 -0.67 26.02
CA ALA A 622 27.91 -0.87 27.29
C ALA A 622 27.53 0.20 28.32
N PRO A 623 27.33 -0.16 29.60
CA PRO A 623 27.02 0.79 30.66
C PRO A 623 28.16 1.80 30.87
N GLU A 624 27.81 3.01 31.33
CA GLU A 624 28.80 4.03 31.68
C GLU A 624 29.77 3.51 32.76
N GLY A 625 31.06 3.88 32.63
CA GLY A 625 32.13 3.46 33.54
C GLY A 625 32.84 2.16 33.15
N CYS A 626 32.43 1.49 32.06
CA CYS A 626 33.05 0.26 31.58
C CYS A 626 34.07 0.54 30.46
N LYS A 627 35.30 0.03 30.56
CA LYS A 627 36.32 0.16 29.49
C LYS A 627 35.96 -0.77 28.33
N LYS A 628 35.90 -0.25 27.10
CA LYS A 628 35.43 -1.00 25.92
C LYS A 628 36.58 -1.70 25.21
N LEU A 629 36.49 -3.01 25.12
CA LEU A 629 37.49 -3.90 24.52
C LEU A 629 36.83 -4.76 23.44
N MET A 630 37.48 -4.94 22.29
CA MET A 630 37.06 -5.89 21.26
C MET A 630 38.21 -6.83 20.92
N LEU A 631 37.95 -8.14 20.86
CA LEU A 631 38.91 -9.15 20.41
C LEU A 631 38.35 -9.83 19.16
N VAL A 632 39.06 -9.70 18.04
CA VAL A 632 38.67 -10.32 16.75
C VAL A 632 39.54 -11.53 16.49
N LEU A 633 38.94 -12.71 16.31
CA LEU A 633 39.61 -13.99 16.08
C LEU A 633 39.27 -14.50 14.67
N THR A 634 40.27 -14.78 13.84
CA THR A 634 40.13 -15.20 12.43
C THR A 634 41.20 -16.22 12.04
N ASP A 635 40.90 -17.17 11.14
CA ASP A 635 41.91 -18.10 10.58
C ASP A 635 42.26 -17.82 9.11
N GLY A 636 41.59 -16.85 8.50
CA GLY A 636 41.82 -16.46 7.11
C GLY A 636 41.56 -14.99 6.84
N GLN A 637 41.76 -14.60 5.57
CA GLN A 637 41.51 -13.26 5.06
C GLN A 637 40.00 -13.00 4.91
N SER A 638 39.55 -11.79 5.24
CA SER A 638 38.19 -11.38 4.93
C SER A 638 37.93 -11.41 3.43
N THR A 639 36.74 -11.83 3.04
CA THR A 639 36.25 -11.72 1.67
C THR A 639 35.94 -10.26 1.27
N LYS A 640 35.94 -9.32 2.22
CA LYS A 640 35.78 -7.87 2.01
C LYS A 640 36.77 -7.02 2.84
N PRO A 641 38.08 -7.06 2.54
CA PRO A 641 39.10 -6.35 3.34
C PRO A 641 38.90 -4.83 3.41
N ASP A 642 38.41 -4.21 2.33
CA ASP A 642 38.13 -2.75 2.32
C ASP A 642 37.03 -2.37 3.32
N LEU A 643 36.03 -3.23 3.50
CA LEU A 643 34.97 -3.00 4.49
C LEU A 643 35.49 -3.31 5.90
N THR A 644 36.34 -4.33 6.06
CA THR A 644 36.98 -4.63 7.34
C THR A 644 37.73 -3.40 7.86
N LEU A 645 38.48 -2.72 6.98
CA LEU A 645 39.20 -1.49 7.30
C LEU A 645 38.26 -0.37 7.76
N ILE A 646 37.14 -0.17 7.06
CA ILE A 646 36.15 0.86 7.41
C ILE A 646 35.50 0.55 8.78
N SER A 647 35.11 -0.70 9.02
CA SER A 647 34.50 -1.13 10.28
C SER A 647 35.47 -1.01 11.46
N ALA A 648 36.75 -1.39 11.27
CA ALA A 648 37.79 -1.18 12.26
C ALA A 648 37.98 0.31 12.59
N GLY A 649 38.00 1.17 11.56
CA GLY A 649 38.07 2.62 11.75
C GLY A 649 36.94 3.17 12.62
N LYS A 650 35.68 2.74 12.38
CA LYS A 650 34.52 3.13 13.21
C LYS A 650 34.66 2.70 14.67
N VAL A 651 35.29 1.55 14.92
CA VAL A 651 35.52 1.03 16.27
C VAL A 651 36.59 1.87 16.97
N HIS A 652 37.67 2.22 16.27
CA HIS A 652 38.72 3.11 16.79
C HIS A 652 38.20 4.52 17.07
N ASP A 653 37.40 5.09 16.17
CA ASP A 653 36.76 6.40 16.34
C ASP A 653 35.83 6.45 17.56
N ALA A 654 35.26 5.30 17.94
CA ALA A 654 34.44 5.15 19.14
C ALA A 654 35.26 4.96 20.43
N GLY A 655 36.59 5.05 20.36
CA GLY A 655 37.49 4.88 21.49
C GLY A 655 37.56 3.45 22.04
N ILE A 656 37.18 2.46 21.23
CA ILE A 656 37.21 1.04 21.62
C ILE A 656 38.62 0.50 21.33
N THR A 657 39.23 -0.14 22.33
CA THR A 657 40.52 -0.81 22.12
C THR A 657 40.31 -2.17 21.50
N THR A 658 41.05 -2.48 20.45
CA THR A 658 40.89 -3.69 19.63
C THR A 658 42.16 -4.53 19.63
N PHE A 659 41.97 -5.84 19.74
CA PHE A 659 42.98 -6.88 19.52
C PHE A 659 42.56 -7.72 18.32
N SER A 660 43.53 -8.12 17.51
CA SER A 660 43.31 -9.04 16.38
C SER A 660 44.16 -10.29 16.56
N ILE A 661 43.53 -11.45 16.53
CA ILE A 661 44.16 -12.76 16.70
C ILE A 661 43.97 -13.55 15.41
N GLY A 662 45.03 -13.68 14.62
CA GLY A 662 45.05 -14.46 13.38
C GLY A 662 45.64 -15.84 13.61
N ILE A 663 44.92 -16.92 13.32
CA ILE A 663 45.35 -18.29 13.60
C ILE A 663 45.77 -18.98 12.31
N GLY A 664 47.00 -19.48 12.25
CA GLY A 664 47.49 -20.22 11.10
C GLY A 664 48.11 -19.35 9.99
N PRO A 665 48.61 -19.99 8.93
CA PRO A 665 49.45 -19.33 7.93
C PRO A 665 48.68 -18.47 6.92
N ASP A 666 47.36 -18.65 6.79
CA ASP A 666 46.54 -18.05 5.74
C ASP A 666 45.95 -16.67 6.12
N VAL A 667 46.38 -16.12 7.26
CA VAL A 667 45.92 -14.81 7.74
C VAL A 667 46.63 -13.66 7.05
N ASN A 668 45.87 -12.61 6.70
CA ASN A 668 46.43 -11.41 6.10
C ASN A 668 46.94 -10.44 7.19
N PHE A 669 48.26 -10.32 7.32
CA PHE A 669 48.86 -9.47 8.35
C PHE A 669 48.49 -7.98 8.21
N SER A 670 48.31 -7.47 6.99
CA SER A 670 47.89 -6.08 6.79
C SER A 670 46.48 -5.84 7.31
N GLU A 671 45.58 -6.81 7.10
CA GLU A 671 44.22 -6.76 7.62
C GLU A 671 44.20 -6.81 9.15
N LEU A 672 44.94 -7.73 9.77
CA LEU A 672 45.03 -7.80 11.24
C LEU A 672 45.54 -6.49 11.85
N ASN A 673 46.59 -5.91 11.28
CA ASN A 673 47.10 -4.61 11.73
C ASN A 673 46.09 -3.47 11.56
N SER A 674 45.19 -3.55 10.59
CA SER A 674 44.14 -2.55 10.42
C SER A 674 43.01 -2.68 11.45
N ILE A 675 42.79 -3.89 11.97
CA ILE A 675 41.78 -4.16 12.99
C ILE A 675 42.29 -3.74 14.37
N ALA A 676 43.52 -4.10 14.72
CA ALA A 676 44.10 -3.85 16.03
C ALA A 676 44.42 -2.37 16.28
N THR A 677 44.23 -1.88 17.51
CA THR A 677 44.53 -0.48 17.88
C THR A 677 46.03 -0.16 17.74
N SER A 678 46.88 -1.16 17.95
CA SER A 678 48.32 -1.04 17.75
C SER A 678 48.91 -2.36 17.28
N LYS A 679 50.11 -2.31 16.70
CA LYS A 679 50.85 -3.53 16.30
C LYS A 679 51.14 -4.47 17.48
N ALA A 680 51.21 -3.94 18.71
CA ALA A 680 51.41 -4.75 19.91
C ALA A 680 50.14 -5.56 20.30
N ASN A 681 48.98 -5.22 19.74
CA ASN A 681 47.70 -5.90 19.99
C ASN A 681 47.38 -6.97 18.92
N VAL A 682 48.35 -7.31 18.06
CA VAL A 682 48.21 -8.33 17.02
C VAL A 682 48.87 -9.64 17.49
N TYR A 683 48.10 -10.71 17.57
CA TYR A 683 48.57 -12.05 17.90
C TYR A 683 48.46 -12.98 16.70
N GLN A 684 49.48 -13.81 16.48
CA GLN A 684 49.56 -14.73 15.34
C GLN A 684 50.05 -16.12 15.75
N PRO A 685 49.25 -16.91 16.49
CA PRO A 685 49.58 -18.30 16.74
C PRO A 685 49.63 -19.10 15.42
N ASN A 686 50.65 -19.93 15.23
CA ASN A 686 50.81 -20.72 14.00
C ASN A 686 49.75 -21.82 13.86
N ASN A 687 49.09 -22.20 14.96
CA ASN A 687 48.03 -23.20 14.98
C ASN A 687 47.15 -23.04 16.24
N TYR A 688 46.09 -23.83 16.32
CA TYR A 688 45.13 -23.78 17.43
C TYR A 688 45.69 -24.24 18.78
N GLU A 689 46.76 -25.03 18.82
CA GLU A 689 47.42 -25.40 20.09
C GLU A 689 48.24 -24.24 20.64
N GLU A 690 48.92 -23.50 19.76
CA GLU A 690 49.63 -22.29 20.13
C GLU A 690 48.66 -21.17 20.55
N LEU A 691 47.46 -21.10 19.95
CA LEU A 691 46.39 -20.22 20.41
C LEU A 691 46.00 -20.54 21.86
N ILE A 692 45.79 -21.81 22.19
CA ILE A 692 45.47 -22.25 23.56
C ILE A 692 46.61 -21.88 24.51
N ALA A 693 47.87 -22.14 24.13
CA ALA A 693 49.03 -21.77 24.94
C ALA A 693 49.15 -20.25 25.16
N SER A 694 48.64 -19.44 24.23
CA SER A 694 48.68 -17.98 24.26
C SER A 694 47.49 -17.34 24.99
N ALA A 695 46.45 -18.10 25.38
CA ALA A 695 45.25 -17.55 26.01
C ALA A 695 45.58 -16.67 27.24
N ASN A 696 46.49 -17.15 28.09
CA ASN A 696 46.97 -16.43 29.27
C ASN A 696 47.67 -15.10 28.92
N SER A 697 48.54 -15.09 27.90
CA SER A 697 49.28 -13.88 27.53
C SER A 697 48.36 -12.85 26.85
N ILE A 698 47.40 -13.30 26.04
CA ILE A 698 46.37 -12.44 25.42
C ILE A 698 45.49 -11.80 26.50
N ALA A 699 45.04 -12.58 27.49
CA ALA A 699 44.23 -12.07 28.59
C ALA A 699 44.97 -11.00 29.41
N GLN A 700 46.23 -11.25 29.76
CA GLN A 700 47.03 -10.28 30.52
C GLN A 700 47.29 -9.00 29.72
N ALA A 701 47.65 -9.12 28.43
CA ALA A 701 47.85 -7.96 27.57
C ALA A 701 46.57 -7.15 27.36
N SER A 702 45.43 -7.84 27.23
CA SER A 702 44.11 -7.20 27.13
C SER A 702 43.81 -6.37 28.38
N CYS A 703 44.07 -6.92 29.56
CA CYS A 703 43.91 -6.19 30.82
C CYS A 703 44.92 -5.05 30.99
N ASP A 704 46.18 -5.25 30.59
CA ASP A 704 47.20 -4.21 30.66
C ASP A 704 46.87 -3.03 29.74
N ALA A 705 46.34 -3.28 28.54
CA ALA A 705 45.88 -2.23 27.64
C ALA A 705 44.70 -1.43 28.19
N MET A 706 43.94 -1.97 29.15
CA MET A 706 42.80 -1.30 29.79
C MET A 706 43.20 -0.54 31.06
N LYS A 707 44.46 -0.62 31.50
CA LYS A 707 44.98 0.17 32.63
C LYS A 707 45.25 1.59 32.15
N SER A 708 44.42 2.53 32.59
CA SER A 708 44.75 3.96 32.56
C SER A 708 45.58 4.36 33.77
#